data_AF-A0A835PNK5-F1
#
_entry.id   AF-A0A835PNK5-F1
#
_cell.length_a   1.000
_cell.length_b   1.000
_cell.length_c   1.000
_cell.angle_alpha   90.00
_cell.angle_beta   90.00
_cell.angle_gamma   90.00
#
_symmetry.space_group_name_H-M   'P 1'
#
loop_
_entity.id
_entity.type
_entity.pdbx_description
1 polymer ?
#
loop_
_entity_poly.entity_id
_entity_poly.type
_entity_poly.pdbx_seq_one_letter_code
_entity_poly.pdbx_strand_id
1 'polypeptide(L)'
;MSILPVLHNKLTILLDQMLKPKRDLNKLVNTLQTLYDVAIRDFPTTKRTMEQLNQAGLVPIRTSQSGLLFENAIELPPTDNINFYKQVRRLHTILTSRDSMNNVPKNLEARRRIAFFSNSLFMNIPRAPQVERMLAFSVLTPYYNEEVLFSKEQLRTENEDGISILFYLQKIYADEWDNFLERMGREGMGNESEIWGEKLRDLRLWASYRGQTLCRTVRGMMYYYKALEMLTFLDSASEIDIKVGSRELALLGSSRENDAYGFENSARSLSARNLSRASSGVNLLFKGHEYGTALMKYTYVVACQIYGQQKAKKDPHAEEILYLMKNNEALRVAYVDEVQSGREVEYFSVLVKYDQKLQREVEIYRVRLPGPLKLGEGKPENQNHALIFTRGDAVQTIDMNQDNYFEEALKMRNLLEEYTHTYGARKPTILGVREHVFTGSVSSLAWFMSSQETSFVTLGQRVLANPLKVRMHYGHPDVFDRIWFLSRGGISKASRVINISEDIFAGFNCTLRGGNVTHHEYIQVGKGRDVGLNQISMFEAKVASGNGEQVLSRDVYRLGHRLDFFRMLSFFYTTVGFYFNTMMVVLTVYAFVWGRLYLALSGLEAAIKNNADSTSNAALGTVLNQQFIIQLGLFTALPMVVENALEHGFLGAVWDFLTMQIQLASVFLHLLRGN
;
A
#
# COMPACT_ATOMS: atom_id res chain seq x y z
N MET A 1 -12.83 36.56 4.98
CA MET A 1 -12.76 35.28 5.74
C MET A 1 -13.28 35.39 7.19
N SER A 2 -13.60 36.57 7.73
CA SER A 2 -13.97 36.77 9.16
C SER A 2 -15.26 36.07 9.63
N ILE A 3 -16.14 35.65 8.73
CA ILE A 3 -17.47 35.11 9.06
C ILE A 3 -17.42 33.60 9.38
N LEU A 4 -16.49 32.85 8.77
CA LEU A 4 -16.32 31.41 9.02
C LEU A 4 -16.06 31.07 10.50
N PRO A 5 -15.17 31.78 11.23
CA PRO A 5 -15.01 31.59 12.67
C PRO A 5 -16.27 31.87 13.49
N VAL A 6 -17.12 32.82 13.07
CA VAL A 6 -18.37 33.14 13.76
C VAL A 6 -19.38 32.00 13.58
N LEU A 7 -19.52 31.50 12.35
CA LEU A 7 -20.42 30.38 12.02
C LEU A 7 -19.97 29.09 12.72
N HIS A 8 -18.67 28.78 12.73
CA HIS A 8 -18.07 27.67 13.48
C HIS A 8 -18.38 27.74 14.99
N ASN A 9 -18.16 28.90 15.61
CA ASN A 9 -18.41 29.09 17.04
C ASN A 9 -19.91 28.94 17.38
N LYS A 10 -20.81 29.54 16.60
CA LYS A 10 -22.26 29.44 16.82
C LYS A 10 -22.77 28.01 16.61
N LEU A 11 -22.24 27.29 15.62
CA LEU A 11 -22.57 25.88 15.38
C LEU A 11 -22.09 24.99 16.53
N THR A 12 -20.91 25.27 17.09
CA THR A 12 -20.38 24.59 18.29
C THR A 12 -21.29 24.81 19.50
N ILE A 13 -21.69 26.06 19.77
CA ILE A 13 -22.60 26.42 20.86
C ILE A 13 -23.97 25.73 20.73
N LEU A 14 -24.50 25.62 19.50
CA LEU A 14 -25.75 24.92 19.23
C LEU A 14 -25.67 23.45 19.66
N LEU A 15 -24.61 22.76 19.22
CA LEU A 15 -24.42 21.33 19.47
C LEU A 15 -24.17 21.03 20.96
N ASP A 16 -23.39 21.87 21.65
CA ASP A 16 -23.19 21.78 23.11
C ASP A 16 -24.53 21.92 23.87
N GLN A 17 -25.41 22.84 23.45
CA GLN A 17 -26.75 22.97 24.04
C GLN A 17 -27.65 21.76 23.78
N MET A 18 -27.55 21.11 22.61
CA MET A 18 -28.30 19.90 22.28
C MET A 18 -27.82 18.67 23.07
N LEU A 19 -26.56 18.65 23.51
CA LEU A 19 -25.95 17.56 24.27
C LEU A 19 -26.12 17.67 25.78
N LYS A 20 -26.57 18.82 26.30
CA LYS A 20 -26.79 19.03 27.74
C LYS A 20 -28.01 18.25 28.28
N PRO A 21 -27.95 17.75 29.53
CA PRO A 21 -29.05 17.01 30.14
C PRO A 21 -30.26 17.89 30.49
N LYS A 22 -30.06 19.20 30.71
CA LYS A 22 -31.12 20.22 30.75
C LYS A 22 -30.94 21.12 29.55
N ARG A 23 -31.92 21.12 28.64
CA ARG A 23 -31.87 21.86 27.37
C ARG A 23 -32.58 23.20 27.51
N ASP A 24 -31.93 24.26 27.08
CA ASP A 24 -32.46 25.63 27.14
C ASP A 24 -33.00 26.02 25.75
N LEU A 25 -34.32 25.88 25.58
CA LEU A 25 -34.98 26.13 24.29
C LEU A 25 -34.78 27.58 23.82
N ASN A 26 -34.80 28.55 24.74
CA ASN A 26 -34.61 29.96 24.40
C ASN A 26 -33.20 30.21 23.86
N LYS A 27 -32.17 29.58 24.44
CA LYS A 27 -30.81 29.66 23.88
C LYS A 27 -30.67 28.94 22.54
N LEU A 28 -31.38 27.83 22.31
CA LEU A 28 -31.39 27.13 21.03
C LEU A 28 -32.04 27.99 19.93
N VAL A 29 -33.20 28.59 20.19
CA VAL A 29 -33.88 29.55 19.28
C VAL A 29 -32.96 30.70 18.92
N ASN A 30 -32.34 31.36 19.90
CA ASN A 30 -31.41 32.47 19.68
C ASN A 30 -30.15 32.05 18.89
N THR A 31 -29.63 30.84 19.13
CA THR A 31 -28.45 30.33 18.43
C THR A 31 -28.76 29.98 16.97
N LEU A 32 -29.91 29.35 16.70
CA LEU A 32 -30.40 29.09 15.34
C LEU A 32 -30.73 30.38 14.58
N GLN A 33 -31.36 31.36 15.24
CA GLN A 33 -31.59 32.68 14.67
C GLN A 33 -30.26 33.32 14.21
N THR A 34 -29.27 33.34 15.11
CA THR A 34 -27.94 33.89 14.78
C THR A 34 -27.28 33.13 13.62
N LEU A 35 -27.36 31.79 13.61
CA LEU A 35 -26.80 30.97 12.53
C LEU A 35 -27.47 31.24 11.18
N TYR A 36 -28.80 31.37 11.16
CA TYR A 36 -29.58 31.69 9.98
C TYR A 36 -29.22 33.08 9.43
N ASP A 37 -29.18 34.11 10.28
CA ASP A 37 -28.81 35.47 9.85
C ASP A 37 -27.38 35.50 9.28
N VAL A 38 -26.42 34.89 9.97
CA VAL A 38 -25.02 34.82 9.51
C VAL A 38 -24.91 34.03 8.20
N ALA A 39 -25.59 32.89 8.04
CA ALA A 39 -25.48 32.04 6.85
C ALA A 39 -26.23 32.59 5.62
N ILE A 40 -27.35 33.28 5.80
CA ILE A 40 -28.21 33.76 4.71
C ILE A 40 -27.92 35.21 4.32
N ARG A 41 -27.55 36.08 5.29
CA ARG A 41 -27.34 37.53 5.05
C ARG A 41 -25.87 37.91 4.94
N ASP A 42 -25.02 37.40 5.84
CA ASP A 42 -23.63 37.84 5.94
C ASP A 42 -22.65 37.00 5.11
N PHE A 43 -22.84 35.68 5.08
CA PHE A 43 -21.93 34.73 4.43
C PHE A 43 -21.81 34.88 2.89
N PRO A 44 -22.88 35.19 2.11
CA PRO A 44 -22.76 35.37 0.67
C PRO A 44 -21.95 36.62 0.30
N THR A 45 -20.95 36.46 -0.58
CA THR A 45 -20.15 37.58 -1.10
C THR A 45 -20.97 38.61 -1.88
N THR A 46 -21.97 38.15 -2.64
CA THR A 46 -22.97 39.01 -3.27
C THR A 46 -24.19 39.09 -2.36
N LYS A 47 -24.38 40.23 -1.71
CA LYS A 47 -25.55 40.48 -0.86
C LYS A 47 -26.82 40.48 -1.71
N ARG A 48 -27.74 39.56 -1.40
CA ARG A 48 -29.06 39.49 -2.05
C ARG A 48 -29.97 40.58 -1.49
N THR A 49 -30.78 41.21 -2.35
CA THR A 49 -31.83 42.12 -1.88
C THR A 49 -32.93 41.34 -1.17
N MET A 50 -33.72 42.02 -0.34
CA MET A 50 -34.80 41.40 0.43
C MET A 50 -35.84 40.70 -0.48
N GLU A 51 -36.10 41.26 -1.67
CA GLU A 51 -36.96 40.66 -2.69
C GLU A 51 -36.39 39.36 -3.26
N GLN A 52 -35.09 39.30 -3.56
CA GLN A 52 -34.42 38.08 -4.03
C GLN A 52 -34.41 36.98 -2.98
N LEU A 53 -34.24 37.34 -1.70
CA LEU A 53 -34.35 36.39 -0.60
C LEU A 53 -35.79 35.87 -0.44
N ASN A 54 -36.80 36.74 -0.63
CA ASN A 54 -38.21 36.38 -0.56
C ASN A 54 -38.63 35.45 -1.71
N GLN A 55 -38.23 35.77 -2.96
CA GLN A 55 -38.45 34.91 -4.13
C GLN A 55 -37.79 33.53 -3.99
N ALA A 56 -36.65 33.45 -3.30
CA ALA A 56 -35.96 32.20 -3.01
C ALA A 56 -36.57 31.39 -1.85
N GLY A 57 -37.65 31.87 -1.20
CA GLY A 57 -38.21 31.23 0.00
C GLY A 57 -37.30 31.32 1.23
N LEU A 58 -36.28 32.19 1.21
CA LEU A 58 -35.29 32.39 2.27
C LEU A 58 -35.62 33.59 3.17
N VAL A 59 -36.89 34.03 3.18
CA VAL A 59 -37.43 35.03 4.11
C VAL A 59 -38.68 34.43 4.75
N PRO A 60 -38.90 34.59 6.07
CA PRO A 60 -40.14 34.15 6.70
C PRO A 60 -41.35 34.90 6.12
N ILE A 61 -42.25 34.16 5.47
CA ILE A 61 -43.60 34.64 5.16
C ILE A 61 -44.40 34.62 6.47
N ARG A 62 -44.38 35.70 7.23
CA ARG A 62 -45.26 35.87 8.40
C ARG A 62 -45.87 37.27 8.47
N THR A 63 -47.20 37.29 8.42
CA THR A 63 -48.04 38.39 8.86
C THR A 63 -48.03 38.48 10.39
N SER A 64 -47.74 39.69 10.90
CA SER A 64 -48.17 40.18 12.22
C SER A 64 -47.91 39.32 13.48
N GLN A 65 -46.64 39.06 13.83
CA GLN A 65 -46.21 38.91 15.24
C GLN A 65 -44.68 39.05 15.42
N SER A 66 -44.24 39.68 16.50
CA SER A 66 -42.85 40.07 16.77
C SER A 66 -42.02 38.98 17.47
N GLY A 67 -42.04 37.75 16.94
CA GLY A 67 -41.29 36.60 17.46
C GLY A 67 -40.04 36.26 16.63
N LEU A 68 -39.16 35.42 17.19
CA LEU A 68 -37.98 34.89 16.48
C LEU A 68 -38.39 33.81 15.47
N LEU A 69 -37.63 33.60 14.39
CA LEU A 69 -37.99 32.65 13.32
C LEU A 69 -38.25 31.22 13.82
N PHE A 70 -37.46 30.80 14.81
CA PHE A 70 -37.47 29.45 15.37
C PHE A 70 -38.32 29.35 16.66
N GLU A 71 -38.96 30.43 17.08
CA GLU A 71 -39.80 30.46 18.27
C GLU A 71 -41.03 29.55 18.07
N ASN A 72 -41.22 28.62 19.01
CA ASN A 72 -42.24 27.55 18.95
C ASN A 72 -42.16 26.64 17.70
N ALA A 73 -41.04 26.62 16.98
CA ALA A 73 -40.84 25.79 15.78
C ALA A 73 -39.77 24.68 15.95
N ILE A 74 -39.09 24.61 17.10
CA ILE A 74 -38.05 23.60 17.38
C ILE A 74 -38.66 22.42 18.12
N GLU A 75 -38.90 21.32 17.41
CA GLU A 75 -39.09 20.01 18.03
C GLU A 75 -37.75 19.28 18.11
N LEU A 76 -37.31 18.95 19.33
CA LEU A 76 -36.11 18.16 19.55
C LEU A 76 -36.46 16.67 19.60
N PRO A 77 -35.69 15.78 18.95
CA PRO A 77 -35.88 14.35 19.07
C PRO A 77 -35.87 13.87 20.54
N PRO A 78 -36.64 12.81 20.85
CA PRO A 78 -36.65 12.23 22.18
C PRO A 78 -35.27 11.64 22.54
N THR A 79 -34.95 11.62 23.83
CA THR A 79 -33.58 11.33 24.35
C THR A 79 -33.07 9.93 24.06
N ASP A 80 -33.97 9.01 23.73
CA ASP A 80 -33.76 7.62 23.30
C ASP A 80 -33.39 7.49 21.81
N ASN A 81 -33.45 8.56 21.01
CA ASN A 81 -33.02 8.56 19.61
C ASN A 81 -31.47 8.52 19.52
N ILE A 82 -30.91 7.33 19.75
CA ILE A 82 -29.48 7.04 19.75
C ILE A 82 -28.82 7.51 18.44
N ASN A 83 -29.45 7.29 17.28
CA ASN A 83 -28.89 7.64 15.98
C ASN A 83 -28.72 9.15 15.81
N PHE A 84 -29.73 9.95 16.18
CA PHE A 84 -29.63 11.40 16.13
C PHE A 84 -28.55 11.94 17.06
N TYR A 85 -28.57 11.54 18.35
CA TYR A 85 -27.57 12.03 19.31
C TYR A 85 -26.15 11.52 19.01
N LYS A 86 -25.98 10.36 18.39
CA LYS A 86 -24.70 9.88 17.85
C LYS A 86 -24.16 10.80 16.74
N GLN A 87 -25.02 11.28 15.84
CA GLN A 87 -24.63 12.25 14.80
C GLN A 87 -24.28 13.62 15.41
N VAL A 88 -25.10 14.13 16.33
CA VAL A 88 -24.84 15.41 17.04
C VAL A 88 -23.51 15.36 17.79
N ARG A 89 -23.22 14.28 18.54
CA ARG A 89 -21.92 14.07 19.21
C ARG A 89 -20.76 14.05 18.21
N ARG A 90 -20.89 13.31 17.10
CA ARG A 90 -19.85 13.21 16.07
C ARG A 90 -19.54 14.58 15.46
N LEU A 91 -20.57 15.36 15.11
CA LEU A 91 -20.41 16.69 14.55
C LEU A 91 -19.79 17.66 15.56
N HIS A 92 -20.21 17.60 16.83
CA HIS A 92 -19.60 18.37 17.91
C HIS A 92 -18.11 18.07 18.02
N THR A 93 -17.71 16.79 18.10
CA THR A 93 -16.31 16.39 18.16
C THR A 93 -15.51 16.95 16.99
N ILE A 94 -15.99 16.82 15.74
CA ILE A 94 -15.33 17.35 14.52
C ILE A 94 -15.10 18.86 14.60
N LEU A 95 -16.02 19.62 15.20
CA LEU A 95 -15.90 21.07 15.31
C LEU A 95 -15.04 21.51 16.51
N THR A 96 -15.01 20.72 17.58
CA THR A 96 -14.26 21.05 18.82
C THR A 96 -12.86 20.46 18.89
N SER A 97 -12.51 19.50 18.04
CA SER A 97 -11.15 18.96 17.92
C SER A 97 -10.20 20.02 17.37
N ARG A 98 -9.66 20.86 18.26
CA ARG A 98 -8.54 21.74 17.98
C ARG A 98 -7.25 20.97 18.17
N ASP A 99 -6.86 20.22 17.14
CA ASP A 99 -5.55 19.60 17.11
C ASP A 99 -4.49 20.70 17.07
N SER A 100 -3.67 20.77 18.13
CA SER A 100 -2.54 21.68 18.19
C SER A 100 -1.53 21.29 17.10
N MET A 101 -0.86 22.28 16.48
CA MET A 101 0.26 22.01 15.58
C MET A 101 1.37 21.20 16.26
N ASN A 102 1.46 21.24 17.60
CA ASN A 102 2.37 20.43 18.41
C ASN A 102 2.03 18.92 18.39
N ASN A 103 0.80 18.55 18.04
CA ASN A 103 0.34 17.15 18.00
C ASN A 103 0.59 16.49 16.63
N VAL A 104 1.03 17.24 15.62
CA VAL A 104 1.35 16.69 14.29
C VAL A 104 2.62 15.84 14.42
N PRO A 105 2.63 14.55 14.01
CA PRO A 105 3.79 13.68 14.11
C PRO A 105 5.04 14.34 13.49
N LYS A 106 6.22 14.22 14.11
CA LYS A 106 7.46 14.76 13.52
C LYS A 106 7.88 14.00 12.27
N ASN A 107 7.74 12.68 12.30
CA ASN A 107 8.09 11.76 11.22
C ASN A 107 7.28 12.02 9.94
N LEU A 108 7.99 12.17 8.81
CA LEU A 108 7.38 12.51 7.52
C LEU A 108 6.54 11.36 6.94
N GLU A 109 6.99 10.11 7.09
CA GLU A 109 6.28 8.92 6.62
C GLU A 109 4.95 8.73 7.37
N ALA A 110 4.91 9.01 8.68
CA ALA A 110 3.69 9.03 9.47
C ALA A 110 2.70 10.10 8.98
N ARG A 111 3.18 11.32 8.64
CA ARG A 111 2.34 12.37 8.03
C ARG A 111 1.77 11.91 6.69
N ARG A 112 2.62 11.39 5.79
CA ARG A 112 2.22 10.91 4.46
C ARG A 112 1.15 9.82 4.58
N ARG A 113 1.38 8.83 5.43
CA ARG A 113 0.47 7.71 5.69
C ARG A 113 -0.89 8.16 6.23
N ILE A 114 -0.91 9.03 7.24
CA ILE A 114 -2.16 9.57 7.81
C ILE A 114 -2.89 10.44 6.79
N ALA A 115 -2.18 11.27 6.02
CA ALA A 115 -2.77 12.11 4.98
C ALA A 115 -3.38 11.28 3.85
N PHE A 116 -2.66 10.27 3.34
CA PHE A 116 -3.17 9.34 2.34
C PHE A 116 -4.40 8.59 2.86
N PHE A 117 -4.33 8.02 4.06
CA PHE A 117 -5.46 7.31 4.66
C PHE A 117 -6.68 8.22 4.78
N SER A 118 -6.52 9.41 5.35
CA SER A 118 -7.60 10.41 5.49
C SER A 118 -8.22 10.78 4.14
N ASN A 119 -7.39 11.13 3.15
CA ASN A 119 -7.85 11.51 1.81
C ASN A 119 -8.55 10.34 1.10
N SER A 120 -8.02 9.12 1.23
CA SER A 120 -8.60 7.93 0.61
C SER A 120 -10.04 7.67 1.07
N LEU A 121 -10.39 7.96 2.33
CA LEU A 121 -11.75 7.80 2.86
C LEU A 121 -12.81 8.70 2.19
N PHE A 122 -12.40 9.71 1.42
CA PHE A 122 -13.28 10.56 0.61
C PHE A 122 -13.37 10.12 -0.86
N MET A 123 -12.61 9.09 -1.27
CA MET A 123 -12.72 8.49 -2.60
C MET A 123 -14.01 7.67 -2.72
N ASN A 124 -14.35 7.25 -3.95
CA ASN A 124 -15.44 6.31 -4.15
C ASN A 124 -15.01 4.91 -3.67
N ILE A 125 -15.50 4.51 -2.50
CA ILE A 125 -15.22 3.23 -1.84
C ILE A 125 -16.55 2.52 -1.55
N PRO A 126 -16.68 1.19 -1.82
CA PRO A 126 -17.84 0.41 -1.37
C PRO A 126 -18.05 0.45 0.14
N ARG A 127 -19.29 0.29 0.58
CA ARG A 127 -19.62 0.22 2.01
C ARG A 127 -19.22 -1.16 2.57
N ALA A 128 -18.19 -1.19 3.41
CA ALA A 128 -17.74 -2.42 4.07
C ALA A 128 -18.89 -3.13 4.85
N PRO A 129 -19.02 -4.46 4.72
CA PRO A 129 -19.86 -5.28 5.59
C PRO A 129 -19.22 -5.48 6.97
N GLN A 130 -20.01 -5.97 7.94
CA GLN A 130 -19.49 -6.45 9.23
C GLN A 130 -18.45 -7.57 9.03
N VAL A 131 -17.48 -7.72 9.94
CA VAL A 131 -16.38 -8.70 9.80
C VAL A 131 -16.94 -10.12 9.63
N GLU A 132 -17.99 -10.49 10.36
CA GLU A 132 -18.63 -11.81 10.22
C GLU A 132 -19.18 -12.09 8.80
N ARG A 133 -19.58 -11.04 8.09
CA ARG A 133 -20.25 -11.11 6.78
C ARG A 133 -19.34 -10.84 5.58
N MET A 134 -18.11 -10.36 5.80
CA MET A 134 -17.15 -10.15 4.71
C MET A 134 -16.72 -11.48 4.07
N LEU A 135 -16.27 -11.43 2.81
CA LEU A 135 -15.53 -12.54 2.18
C LEU A 135 -14.26 -12.86 2.97
N ALA A 136 -13.96 -14.14 3.16
CA ALA A 136 -12.70 -14.54 3.76
C ALA A 136 -11.58 -14.46 2.73
N PHE A 137 -10.34 -14.21 3.14
CA PHE A 137 -9.22 -14.13 2.22
C PHE A 137 -7.91 -14.68 2.81
N SER A 138 -6.96 -14.96 1.93
CA SER A 138 -5.58 -15.21 2.32
C SER A 138 -4.63 -14.20 1.69
N VAL A 139 -3.49 -13.98 2.32
CA VAL A 139 -2.29 -13.47 1.63
C VAL A 139 -1.38 -14.66 1.32
N LEU A 140 -0.76 -14.65 0.14
CA LEU A 140 0.25 -15.61 -0.28
C LEU A 140 1.52 -14.87 -0.70
N THR A 141 2.62 -15.15 0.00
CA THR A 141 3.94 -14.56 -0.28
C THR A 141 4.93 -15.67 -0.63
N PRO A 142 5.48 -15.70 -1.86
CA PRO A 142 6.62 -16.54 -2.17
C PRO A 142 7.87 -15.99 -1.48
N TYR A 143 8.64 -16.88 -0.87
CA TYR A 143 9.90 -16.65 -0.19
C TYR A 143 10.90 -17.68 -0.66
N TYR A 144 12.14 -17.26 -0.92
CA TYR A 144 13.20 -18.18 -1.29
C TYR A 144 14.24 -18.32 -0.18
N ASN A 145 15.13 -17.35 -0.05
CA ASN A 145 16.26 -17.36 0.90
C ASN A 145 16.73 -15.92 1.20
N GLU A 146 15.81 -14.96 1.14
CA GLU A 146 16.03 -13.59 1.56
C GLU A 146 16.21 -13.50 3.09
N GLU A 147 16.84 -12.45 3.59
CA GLU A 147 17.09 -12.31 5.03
C GLU A 147 15.79 -12.33 5.85
N VAL A 148 15.70 -13.19 6.85
CA VAL A 148 14.52 -13.26 7.73
C VAL A 148 14.58 -12.15 8.77
N LEU A 149 15.71 -12.04 9.47
CA LEU A 149 15.99 -11.02 10.46
C LEU A 149 17.50 -10.75 10.49
N PHE A 150 17.95 -9.50 10.28
CA PHE A 150 19.39 -9.19 10.23
C PHE A 150 20.12 -9.72 11.46
N SER A 151 21.22 -10.46 11.26
CA SER A 151 22.03 -11.05 12.34
C SER A 151 22.75 -9.99 13.18
N LYS A 152 23.30 -10.39 14.34
CA LYS A 152 24.08 -9.45 15.18
C LYS A 152 25.34 -9.01 14.45
N GLU A 153 25.91 -9.91 13.65
CA GLU A 153 27.11 -9.77 12.86
C GLU A 153 26.85 -8.80 11.70
N GLN A 154 25.78 -9.02 10.92
CA GLN A 154 25.38 -8.12 9.82
C GLN A 154 25.12 -6.67 10.28
N LEU A 155 24.63 -6.46 11.50
CA LEU A 155 24.41 -5.11 12.05
C LEU A 155 25.69 -4.41 12.52
N ARG A 156 26.81 -5.14 12.66
CA ARG A 156 28.09 -4.62 13.17
C ARG A 156 29.20 -4.63 12.13
N THR A 157 29.21 -5.60 11.23
CA THR A 157 30.19 -5.69 10.15
C THR A 157 30.05 -4.45 9.27
N GLU A 158 31.16 -3.73 9.14
CA GLU A 158 31.29 -2.61 8.23
C GLU A 158 31.47 -3.10 6.80
N ASN A 159 30.92 -2.37 5.83
CA ASN A 159 31.16 -2.60 4.41
C ASN A 159 32.55 -2.07 3.99
N GLU A 160 32.85 -2.12 2.69
CA GLU A 160 34.11 -1.61 2.12
C GLU A 160 34.35 -0.11 2.41
N ASP A 161 33.30 0.66 2.69
CA ASP A 161 33.36 2.09 3.05
C ASP A 161 33.52 2.35 4.57
N GLY A 162 33.61 1.31 5.40
CA GLY A 162 33.65 1.46 6.87
C GLY A 162 32.27 1.72 7.51
N ILE A 163 31.17 1.41 6.83
CA ILE A 163 29.80 1.70 7.28
C ILE A 163 29.06 0.40 7.62
N SER A 164 28.56 0.29 8.86
CA SER A 164 27.69 -0.81 9.28
C SER A 164 26.21 -0.53 8.97
N ILE A 165 25.42 -1.60 8.79
CA ILE A 165 23.96 -1.50 8.52
C ILE A 165 23.26 -0.69 9.61
N LEU A 166 23.60 -0.90 10.90
CA LEU A 166 22.96 -0.17 11.99
C LEU A 166 23.26 1.33 11.92
N PHE A 167 24.53 1.72 11.74
CA PHE A 167 24.91 3.13 11.64
C PHE A 167 24.18 3.82 10.47
N TYR A 168 24.13 3.18 9.31
CA TYR A 168 23.40 3.69 8.14
C TYR A 168 21.90 3.92 8.45
N LEU A 169 21.23 2.94 9.06
CA LEU A 169 19.82 3.05 9.43
C LEU A 169 19.58 4.12 10.51
N GLN A 170 20.47 4.26 11.49
CA GLN A 170 20.40 5.32 12.50
C GLN A 170 20.52 6.72 11.88
N LYS A 171 21.31 6.90 10.81
CA LYS A 171 21.46 8.20 10.14
C LYS A 171 20.28 8.55 9.24
N ILE A 172 19.70 7.59 8.52
CA ILE A 172 18.55 7.85 7.64
C ILE A 172 17.25 7.98 8.44
N TYR A 173 17.08 7.20 9.51
CA TYR A 173 15.86 7.16 10.33
C TYR A 173 16.13 7.67 11.75
N ALA A 174 16.84 8.80 11.87
CA ALA A 174 17.27 9.36 13.17
C ALA A 174 16.09 9.63 14.11
N ASP A 175 14.99 10.18 13.60
CA ASP A 175 13.77 10.40 14.38
C ASP A 175 13.13 9.08 14.84
N GLU A 176 13.14 8.03 14.01
CA GLU A 176 12.64 6.71 14.41
C GLU A 176 13.58 5.93 15.33
N TRP A 177 14.87 6.29 15.35
CA TRP A 177 15.87 5.82 16.33
C TRP A 177 15.62 6.48 17.69
N ASP A 178 15.44 7.80 17.74
CA ASP A 178 15.06 8.53 18.96
C ASP A 178 13.77 7.93 19.57
N ASN A 179 12.74 7.73 18.74
CA ASN A 179 11.49 7.06 19.15
C ASN A 179 11.72 5.61 19.63
N PHE A 180 12.77 4.92 19.18
CA PHE A 180 13.13 3.58 19.65
C PHE A 180 13.87 3.64 21.00
N LEU A 181 14.86 4.53 21.14
CA LEU A 181 15.55 4.76 22.41
C LEU A 181 14.56 5.20 23.50
N GLU A 182 13.62 6.09 23.20
CA GLU A 182 12.57 6.50 24.14
C GLU A 182 11.74 5.31 24.65
N ARG A 183 11.37 4.38 23.74
CA ARG A 183 10.69 3.13 24.13
C ARG A 183 11.58 2.18 24.93
N MET A 184 12.88 2.11 24.64
CA MET A 184 13.81 1.27 25.41
C MET A 184 14.05 1.84 26.81
N GLY A 185 14.13 3.17 26.96
CA GLY A 185 14.18 3.86 28.24
C GLY A 185 12.95 3.58 29.12
N ARG A 186 11.75 3.61 28.52
CA ARG A 186 10.50 3.17 29.18
C ARG A 186 10.48 1.68 29.57
N GLU A 187 11.38 0.85 29.01
CA GLU A 187 11.62 -0.55 29.39
C GLU A 187 12.80 -0.74 30.36
N GLY A 188 13.40 0.35 30.85
CA GLY A 188 14.48 0.33 31.83
C GLY A 188 15.90 0.34 31.25
N MET A 189 16.08 0.53 29.94
CA MET A 189 17.41 0.59 29.30
C MET A 189 17.93 2.03 29.31
N GLY A 190 19.01 2.31 30.03
CA GLY A 190 19.66 3.62 30.08
C GLY A 190 20.66 3.86 28.94
N ASN A 191 21.30 2.80 28.41
CA ASN A 191 22.40 2.91 27.45
C ASN A 191 22.27 1.98 26.24
N GLU A 192 22.87 2.34 25.11
CA GLU A 192 22.90 1.47 23.91
C GLU A 192 23.62 0.13 24.16
N SER A 193 24.62 0.11 25.05
CA SER A 193 25.31 -1.12 25.47
C SER A 193 24.38 -2.14 26.12
N GLU A 194 23.42 -1.69 26.93
CA GLU A 194 22.40 -2.53 27.56
C GLU A 194 21.43 -3.07 26.50
N ILE A 195 21.07 -2.26 25.51
CA ILE A 195 20.24 -2.70 24.37
C ILE A 195 20.93 -3.84 23.59
N TRP A 196 22.25 -3.76 23.37
CA TRP A 196 23.03 -4.82 22.73
C TRP A 196 23.14 -6.11 23.57
N GLY A 197 23.01 -6.02 24.89
CA GLY A 197 23.03 -7.15 25.81
C GLY A 197 21.66 -7.81 25.99
N GLU A 198 20.70 -7.05 26.55
CA GLU A 198 19.40 -7.57 27.01
C GLU A 198 18.31 -7.50 25.94
N LYS A 199 18.36 -6.50 25.05
CA LYS A 199 17.31 -6.22 24.05
C LYS A 199 17.76 -6.45 22.61
N LEU A 200 18.77 -7.31 22.41
CA LEU A 200 19.36 -7.58 21.09
C LEU A 200 18.31 -7.97 20.04
N ARG A 201 17.31 -8.79 20.41
CA ARG A 201 16.24 -9.19 19.48
C ARG A 201 15.42 -8.00 18.99
N ASP A 202 15.21 -7.00 19.84
CA ASP A 202 14.39 -5.82 19.54
C ASP A 202 15.15 -4.80 18.68
N LEU A 203 16.47 -4.69 18.90
CA LEU A 203 17.38 -3.98 17.99
C LEU A 203 17.40 -4.63 16.59
N ARG A 204 17.52 -5.96 16.53
CA ARG A 204 17.46 -6.74 15.28
C ARG A 204 16.11 -6.57 14.56
N LEU A 205 14.99 -6.56 15.29
CA LEU A 205 13.66 -6.28 14.75
C LEU A 205 13.55 -4.84 14.22
N TRP A 206 14.01 -3.84 14.98
CA TRP A 206 14.02 -2.44 14.55
C TRP A 206 14.79 -2.27 13.23
N ALA A 207 15.98 -2.85 13.10
CA ALA A 207 16.74 -2.79 11.86
C ALA A 207 16.05 -3.54 10.71
N SER A 208 15.59 -4.77 10.95
CA SER A 208 14.95 -5.62 9.94
C SER A 208 13.67 -5.02 9.37
N TYR A 209 12.90 -4.29 10.19
CA TYR A 209 11.71 -3.55 9.76
C TYR A 209 11.99 -2.37 8.81
N ARG A 210 13.26 -2.00 8.60
CA ARG A 210 13.69 -0.96 7.65
C ARG A 210 14.41 -1.53 6.43
N GLY A 211 14.89 -2.77 6.51
CA GLY A 211 15.39 -3.54 5.37
C GLY A 211 14.28 -4.15 4.51
N GLN A 212 14.68 -4.97 3.53
CA GLN A 212 13.81 -5.84 2.75
C GLN A 212 13.90 -7.27 3.32
N THR A 213 13.24 -7.50 4.48
CA THR A 213 13.31 -8.78 5.22
C THR A 213 11.95 -9.47 5.32
N LEU A 214 11.93 -10.80 5.43
CA LEU A 214 10.67 -11.54 5.67
C LEU A 214 9.97 -11.06 6.95
N CYS A 215 10.71 -10.69 7.99
CA CYS A 215 10.12 -10.16 9.22
C CYS A 215 9.33 -8.87 9.01
N ARG A 216 9.80 -7.97 8.13
CA ARG A 216 9.07 -6.74 7.75
C ARG A 216 7.76 -7.07 7.04
N THR A 217 7.84 -7.92 6.02
CA THR A 217 6.70 -8.36 5.19
C THR A 217 5.65 -9.09 6.03
N VAL A 218 6.09 -9.98 6.93
CA VAL A 218 5.21 -10.65 7.89
C VAL A 218 4.54 -9.65 8.83
N ARG A 219 5.28 -8.70 9.41
CA ARG A 219 4.68 -7.65 10.25
C ARG A 219 3.63 -6.84 9.48
N GLY A 220 3.92 -6.47 8.23
CA GLY A 220 3.01 -5.74 7.35
C GLY A 220 1.71 -6.51 7.10
N MET A 221 1.80 -7.72 6.56
CA MET A 221 0.61 -8.53 6.23
C MET A 221 -0.16 -8.98 7.48
N MET A 222 0.48 -9.12 8.63
CA MET A 222 -0.21 -9.39 9.90
C MET A 222 -0.98 -8.18 10.45
N TYR A 223 -0.87 -6.98 9.86
CA TYR A 223 -1.80 -5.90 10.17
C TYR A 223 -3.23 -6.17 9.69
N TYR A 224 -3.45 -6.99 8.65
CA TYR A 224 -4.80 -7.44 8.29
C TYR A 224 -5.46 -8.19 9.45
N TYR A 225 -4.74 -9.10 10.09
CA TYR A 225 -5.23 -9.83 11.26
C TYR A 225 -5.66 -8.86 12.38
N LYS A 226 -4.75 -7.95 12.78
CA LYS A 226 -5.01 -6.96 13.85
C LYS A 226 -6.12 -5.97 13.50
N ALA A 227 -6.22 -5.58 12.24
CA ALA A 227 -7.30 -4.73 11.75
C ALA A 227 -8.65 -5.46 11.90
N LEU A 228 -8.72 -6.75 11.56
CA LEU A 228 -9.94 -7.55 11.72
C LEU A 228 -10.29 -7.83 13.20
N GLU A 229 -9.31 -8.04 14.09
CA GLU A 229 -9.55 -8.09 15.54
C GLU A 229 -10.24 -6.79 16.02
N MET A 230 -9.61 -5.64 15.74
CA MET A 230 -10.12 -4.32 16.12
C MET A 230 -11.49 -4.02 15.51
N LEU A 231 -11.70 -4.38 14.23
CA LEU A 231 -12.97 -4.16 13.54
C LEU A 231 -14.07 -5.10 14.03
N THR A 232 -13.74 -6.33 14.48
CA THR A 232 -14.72 -7.24 15.10
C THR A 232 -15.16 -6.71 16.46
N PHE A 233 -14.21 -6.21 17.26
CA PHE A 233 -14.54 -5.49 18.50
C PHE A 233 -15.44 -4.28 18.22
N LEU A 234 -15.11 -3.44 17.25
CA LEU A 234 -15.92 -2.26 16.92
C LEU A 234 -17.30 -2.58 16.33
N ASP A 235 -17.47 -3.72 15.66
CA ASP A 235 -18.76 -4.19 15.14
C ASP A 235 -19.68 -4.71 16.28
N SER A 236 -19.12 -5.11 17.44
CA SER A 236 -19.87 -5.65 18.60
C SER A 236 -19.93 -4.73 19.84
N ALA A 237 -19.02 -3.77 19.98
CA ALA A 237 -18.89 -2.90 21.14
C ALA A 237 -20.01 -1.84 21.23
N SER A 238 -20.48 -1.56 22.46
CA SER A 238 -21.42 -0.47 22.71
C SER A 238 -20.73 0.91 22.67
N GLU A 239 -21.50 2.00 22.53
CA GLU A 239 -20.94 3.36 22.61
C GLU A 239 -20.30 3.65 23.99
N ILE A 240 -20.69 2.91 25.03
CA ILE A 240 -20.09 2.99 26.36
C ILE A 240 -18.75 2.28 26.37
N ASP A 241 -18.67 1.04 25.87
CA ASP A 241 -17.41 0.26 25.79
C ASP A 241 -16.33 1.03 25.00
N ILE A 242 -16.70 1.64 23.87
CA ILE A 242 -15.79 2.45 23.04
C ILE A 242 -15.31 3.70 23.79
N LYS A 243 -16.15 4.36 24.60
CA LYS A 243 -15.76 5.53 25.41
C LYS A 243 -14.95 5.17 26.64
N VAL A 244 -15.24 4.04 27.28
CA VAL A 244 -14.45 3.54 28.40
C VAL A 244 -13.07 3.14 27.90
N GLY A 245 -13.00 2.29 26.86
CA GLY A 245 -11.73 1.87 26.27
C GLY A 245 -10.90 3.03 25.73
N SER A 246 -11.48 4.02 25.05
CA SER A 246 -10.71 5.20 24.62
C SER A 246 -10.21 6.07 25.78
N ARG A 247 -10.94 6.14 26.91
CA ARG A 247 -10.47 6.80 28.13
C ARG A 247 -9.37 6.01 28.83
N GLU A 248 -9.50 4.69 28.93
CA GLU A 248 -8.48 3.81 29.50
C GLU A 248 -7.18 3.87 28.68
N LEU A 249 -7.28 3.90 27.35
CA LEU A 249 -6.13 4.12 26.45
C LEU A 249 -5.48 5.49 26.66
N ALA A 250 -6.26 6.56 26.81
CA ALA A 250 -5.75 7.89 27.09
C ALA A 250 -5.10 7.99 28.47
N LEU A 251 -5.68 7.33 29.49
CA LEU A 251 -5.13 7.25 30.84
C LEU A 251 -3.83 6.45 30.86
N LEU A 252 -3.76 5.30 30.18
CA LEU A 252 -2.52 4.52 30.03
C LEU A 252 -1.41 5.30 29.29
N GLY A 253 -1.78 6.22 28.39
CA GLY A 253 -0.85 7.15 27.76
C GLY A 253 -0.36 8.26 28.71
N SER A 254 -1.24 8.75 29.60
CA SER A 254 -0.99 9.90 30.50
C SER A 254 -0.34 9.51 31.84
N SER A 255 -0.70 8.37 32.42
CA SER A 255 -0.24 7.90 33.74
C SER A 255 1.24 7.49 33.78
N ARG A 256 2.04 7.79 32.75
CA ARG A 256 3.49 7.53 32.71
C ARG A 256 4.36 8.78 32.76
N GLU A 257 3.79 9.99 32.79
CA GLU A 257 4.55 11.24 32.94
C GLU A 257 4.71 11.70 34.40
N ASN A 258 3.91 11.18 35.36
CA ASN A 258 3.81 11.74 36.71
C ASN A 258 4.37 10.88 37.87
N ASP A 259 4.86 9.66 37.62
CA ASP A 259 5.41 8.78 38.68
C ASP A 259 6.87 9.15 39.06
N ALA A 260 7.09 10.44 39.35
CA ALA A 260 8.33 10.98 39.91
C ALA A 260 8.22 11.34 41.41
N TYR A 261 7.02 11.28 41.99
CA TYR A 261 6.79 11.48 43.42
C TYR A 261 5.86 10.40 43.97
N GLY A 262 6.37 9.62 44.93
CA GLY A 262 5.73 8.40 45.38
C GLY A 262 4.49 8.64 46.26
N PHE A 263 3.52 7.74 46.13
CA PHE A 263 2.58 7.44 47.20
C PHE A 263 2.25 5.95 47.19
N GLU A 264 2.56 5.25 48.27
CA GLU A 264 2.16 3.85 48.43
C GLU A 264 0.64 3.79 48.62
N ASN A 265 -0.08 3.02 47.78
CA ASN A 265 -1.19 2.19 48.26
C ASN A 265 -1.71 1.18 47.22
N SER A 266 -1.52 -0.11 47.55
CA SER A 266 -2.52 -1.17 47.44
C SER A 266 -3.54 -1.13 46.28
N ALA A 267 -3.06 -1.42 45.07
CA ALA A 267 -3.86 -2.11 44.06
C ALA A 267 -3.03 -3.27 43.49
N ARG A 268 -3.61 -4.46 43.40
CA ARG A 268 -2.87 -5.69 43.03
C ARG A 268 -2.18 -5.52 41.66
N SER A 269 -0.85 -5.56 41.68
CA SER A 269 -0.01 -5.65 40.48
C SER A 269 -0.40 -6.90 39.68
N LEU A 270 -1.16 -6.71 38.61
CA LEU A 270 -1.27 -7.69 37.54
C LEU A 270 0.08 -7.71 36.83
N SER A 271 0.76 -8.86 36.92
CA SER A 271 2.17 -9.01 36.58
C SER A 271 2.51 -8.45 35.19
N ALA A 272 3.37 -7.43 35.15
CA ALA A 272 3.88 -6.79 33.93
C ALA A 272 4.84 -7.67 33.10
N ARG A 273 4.70 -9.00 33.17
CA ARG A 273 5.49 -9.96 32.39
C ARG A 273 4.73 -10.35 31.12
N ASN A 274 5.34 -10.04 29.97
CA ASN A 274 4.99 -10.52 28.63
C ASN A 274 3.79 -9.87 27.92
N LEU A 275 3.58 -8.55 28.06
CA LEU A 275 2.90 -7.79 27.00
C LEU A 275 3.81 -7.77 25.76
N SER A 276 3.42 -8.46 24.69
CA SER A 276 4.23 -8.56 23.48
C SER A 276 4.28 -7.23 22.73
N ARG A 277 5.37 -7.00 22.00
CA ARG A 277 5.63 -5.78 21.19
C ARG A 277 4.69 -5.63 19.97
N ALA A 278 3.61 -6.41 19.96
CA ALA A 278 2.56 -6.49 18.96
C ALA A 278 1.17 -6.13 19.52
N SER A 279 0.95 -6.16 20.83
CA SER A 279 -0.33 -5.80 21.44
C SER A 279 -0.51 -4.28 21.46
N SER A 280 -1.48 -3.80 20.68
CA SER A 280 -2.05 -2.46 20.91
C SER A 280 -2.70 -2.46 22.30
N GLY A 281 -2.78 -1.31 22.97
CA GLY A 281 -3.60 -1.23 24.20
C GLY A 281 -5.06 -1.64 23.96
N VAL A 282 -5.53 -1.53 22.71
CA VAL A 282 -6.85 -2.00 22.26
C VAL A 282 -7.05 -3.51 22.52
N ASN A 283 -6.00 -4.33 22.52
CA ASN A 283 -6.08 -5.76 22.78
C ASN A 283 -6.55 -6.07 24.23
N LEU A 284 -6.43 -5.12 25.16
CA LEU A 284 -6.96 -5.25 26.53
C LEU A 284 -8.49 -5.21 26.58
N LEU A 285 -9.14 -4.75 25.50
CA LEU A 285 -10.60 -4.59 25.40
C LEU A 285 -11.29 -5.83 24.79
N PHE A 286 -10.53 -6.79 24.25
CA PHE A 286 -11.06 -7.94 23.53
C PHE A 286 -11.58 -9.03 24.47
N LYS A 287 -12.75 -9.59 24.16
CA LYS A 287 -13.47 -10.59 24.97
C LYS A 287 -13.19 -12.04 24.57
N GLY A 288 -12.44 -12.26 23.49
CA GLY A 288 -11.94 -13.55 23.02
C GLY A 288 -12.55 -14.03 21.70
N HIS A 289 -13.75 -13.56 21.35
CA HIS A 289 -14.43 -13.97 20.11
C HIS A 289 -13.83 -13.27 18.87
N GLU A 290 -13.20 -12.12 19.06
CA GLU A 290 -12.59 -11.29 18.02
C GLU A 290 -11.45 -12.03 17.31
N TYR A 291 -10.60 -12.72 18.08
CA TYR A 291 -9.53 -13.57 17.56
C TYR A 291 -10.07 -14.70 16.68
N GLY A 292 -11.11 -15.41 17.16
CA GLY A 292 -11.74 -16.51 16.41
C GLY A 292 -12.35 -16.03 15.09
N THR A 293 -13.07 -14.91 15.11
CA THR A 293 -13.65 -14.31 13.91
C THR A 293 -12.57 -13.83 12.93
N ALA A 294 -11.51 -13.18 13.41
CA ALA A 294 -10.40 -12.75 12.57
C ALA A 294 -9.67 -13.95 11.92
N LEU A 295 -9.40 -15.03 12.67
CA LEU A 295 -8.79 -16.25 12.14
C LEU A 295 -9.67 -17.00 11.12
N MET A 296 -11.00 -16.92 11.25
CA MET A 296 -11.92 -17.47 10.24
C MET A 296 -11.96 -16.65 8.94
N LYS A 297 -11.61 -15.35 9.00
CA LYS A 297 -11.63 -14.45 7.84
C LYS A 297 -10.28 -14.23 7.19
N TYR A 298 -9.17 -14.44 7.91
CA TYR A 298 -7.82 -14.18 7.41
C TYR A 298 -6.81 -15.28 7.78
N THR A 299 -6.08 -15.76 6.78
CA THR A 299 -4.90 -16.62 6.95
C THR A 299 -3.75 -16.14 6.07
N TYR A 300 -2.53 -16.13 6.60
CA TYR A 300 -1.35 -15.72 5.84
C TYR A 300 -0.46 -16.94 5.56
N VAL A 301 -0.16 -17.19 4.28
CA VAL A 301 0.70 -18.30 3.84
C VAL A 301 2.00 -17.74 3.27
N VAL A 302 3.14 -18.06 3.90
CA VAL A 302 4.47 -17.85 3.33
C VAL A 302 4.90 -19.15 2.68
N ALA A 303 5.16 -19.12 1.37
CA ALA A 303 5.69 -20.26 0.62
C ALA A 303 7.22 -20.22 0.69
N CYS A 304 7.80 -20.99 1.61
CA CYS A 304 9.24 -21.16 1.80
C CYS A 304 9.64 -22.56 1.32
N GLN A 305 9.80 -22.75 0.00
CA GLN A 305 10.08 -24.07 -0.58
C GLN A 305 11.26 -24.82 0.09
N ILE A 306 12.28 -24.12 0.60
CA ILE A 306 13.47 -24.71 1.23
C ILE A 306 13.40 -24.88 2.77
N TYR A 307 12.30 -24.53 3.44
CA TYR A 307 12.22 -24.57 4.91
C TYR A 307 12.56 -25.94 5.51
N GLY A 308 12.14 -27.03 4.86
CA GLY A 308 12.47 -28.39 5.27
C GLY A 308 13.99 -28.65 5.29
N GLN A 309 14.69 -28.19 4.25
CA GLN A 309 16.15 -28.30 4.14
C GLN A 309 16.86 -27.41 5.15
N GLN A 310 16.38 -26.17 5.37
CA GLN A 310 16.90 -25.26 6.39
C GLN A 310 16.77 -25.87 7.81
N LYS A 311 15.61 -26.45 8.14
CA LYS A 311 15.39 -27.20 9.39
C LYS A 311 16.37 -28.37 9.54
N ALA A 312 16.54 -29.20 8.49
CA ALA A 312 17.46 -30.34 8.53
C ALA A 312 18.93 -29.93 8.72
N LYS A 313 19.34 -28.80 8.15
CA LYS A 313 20.69 -28.22 8.27
C LYS A 313 20.93 -27.42 9.57
N LYS A 314 19.89 -27.18 10.37
CA LYS A 314 19.91 -26.24 11.52
C LYS A 314 20.35 -24.82 11.11
N ASP A 315 19.84 -24.37 9.97
CA ASP A 315 20.08 -23.03 9.46
C ASP A 315 19.38 -21.97 10.35
N PRO A 316 20.05 -20.87 10.74
CA PRO A 316 19.43 -19.78 11.51
C PRO A 316 18.10 -19.27 10.92
N HIS A 317 17.94 -19.25 9.59
CA HIS A 317 16.70 -18.86 8.93
C HIS A 317 15.51 -19.71 9.41
N ALA A 318 15.73 -21.00 9.71
CA ALA A 318 14.68 -21.91 10.15
C ALA A 318 14.15 -21.55 11.55
N GLU A 319 15.05 -21.20 12.48
CA GLU A 319 14.70 -20.77 13.83
C GLU A 319 13.98 -19.42 13.83
N GLU A 320 14.33 -18.54 12.90
CA GLU A 320 13.74 -17.22 12.77
C GLU A 320 12.36 -17.26 12.11
N ILE A 321 12.16 -18.12 11.11
CA ILE A 321 10.83 -18.44 10.57
C ILE A 321 9.95 -19.07 11.65
N LEU A 322 10.50 -19.97 12.49
CA LEU A 322 9.78 -20.54 13.63
C LEU A 322 9.40 -19.45 14.67
N TYR A 323 10.30 -18.50 14.95
CA TYR A 323 9.99 -17.33 15.78
C TYR A 323 8.86 -16.48 15.17
N LEU A 324 8.86 -16.25 13.85
CA LEU A 324 7.77 -15.53 13.19
C LEU A 324 6.44 -16.28 13.31
N MET A 325 6.41 -17.60 13.11
CA MET A 325 5.19 -18.42 13.34
C MET A 325 4.73 -18.36 14.80
N LYS A 326 5.65 -18.41 15.77
CA LYS A 326 5.33 -18.33 17.20
C LYS A 326 4.70 -17.00 17.60
N ASN A 327 5.03 -15.89 16.93
CA ASN A 327 4.51 -14.56 17.27
C ASN A 327 3.32 -14.11 16.41
N ASN A 328 2.89 -14.90 15.40
CA ASN A 328 1.85 -14.51 14.45
C ASN A 328 0.85 -15.66 14.22
N GLU A 329 -0.29 -15.66 14.94
CA GLU A 329 -1.21 -16.80 14.98
C GLU A 329 -1.87 -17.14 13.63
N ALA A 330 -2.08 -16.15 12.76
CA ALA A 330 -2.63 -16.36 11.41
C ALA A 330 -1.57 -16.84 10.38
N LEU A 331 -0.27 -16.82 10.72
CA LEU A 331 0.82 -17.20 9.81
C LEU A 331 0.95 -18.72 9.68
N ARG A 332 1.10 -19.18 8.44
CA ARG A 332 1.39 -20.56 8.04
C ARG A 332 2.62 -20.55 7.14
N VAL A 333 3.44 -21.59 7.21
CA VAL A 333 4.57 -21.78 6.30
C VAL A 333 4.31 -23.03 5.47
N ALA A 334 4.33 -22.86 4.16
CA ALA A 334 4.28 -23.94 3.19
C ALA A 334 5.70 -24.21 2.67
N TYR A 335 6.12 -25.47 2.60
CA TYR A 335 7.45 -25.85 2.09
C TYR A 335 7.40 -27.14 1.30
N VAL A 336 8.51 -27.50 0.65
CA VAL A 336 8.66 -28.80 -0.02
C VAL A 336 9.60 -29.72 0.76
N ASP A 337 9.10 -30.92 1.03
CA ASP A 337 9.80 -32.00 1.72
C ASP A 337 10.21 -33.05 0.68
N GLU A 338 11.47 -33.47 0.72
CA GLU A 338 12.04 -34.45 -0.23
C GLU A 338 12.40 -35.72 0.54
N VAL A 339 11.65 -36.80 0.28
CA VAL A 339 11.79 -38.07 1.00
C VAL A 339 12.36 -39.12 0.06
N GLN A 340 13.51 -39.70 0.42
CA GLN A 340 14.17 -40.73 -0.37
C GLN A 340 13.48 -42.09 -0.14
N SER A 341 12.75 -42.57 -1.15
CA SER A 341 12.01 -43.83 -1.14
C SER A 341 12.74 -44.86 -2.02
N GLY A 342 13.77 -45.48 -1.44
CA GLY A 342 14.63 -46.42 -2.17
C GLY A 342 15.46 -45.76 -3.27
N ARG A 343 15.05 -45.95 -4.54
CA ARG A 343 15.73 -45.36 -5.72
C ARG A 343 15.07 -44.08 -6.24
N GLU A 344 13.88 -43.74 -5.77
CA GLU A 344 13.15 -42.55 -6.21
C GLU A 344 13.04 -41.52 -5.08
N VAL A 345 12.99 -40.24 -5.45
CA VAL A 345 12.74 -39.13 -4.52
C VAL A 345 11.26 -38.76 -4.61
N GLU A 346 10.56 -38.89 -3.50
CA GLU A 346 9.17 -38.46 -3.38
C GLU A 346 9.11 -37.01 -2.86
N TYR A 347 8.38 -36.16 -3.57
CA TYR A 347 8.23 -34.74 -3.26
C TYR A 347 6.87 -34.52 -2.58
N PHE A 348 6.85 -33.75 -1.50
CA PHE A 348 5.62 -33.39 -0.79
C PHE A 348 5.53 -31.88 -0.56
N SER A 349 4.37 -31.28 -0.83
CA SER A 349 4.02 -29.95 -0.35
C SER A 349 3.49 -30.09 1.07
N VAL A 350 4.09 -29.40 2.03
CA VAL A 350 3.81 -29.52 3.46
C VAL A 350 3.43 -28.15 4.04
N LEU A 351 2.35 -28.10 4.81
CA LEU A 351 1.89 -26.91 5.52
C LEU A 351 2.09 -27.07 7.04
N VAL A 352 2.77 -26.12 7.66
CA VAL A 352 2.99 -26.08 9.11
C VAL A 352 2.45 -24.79 9.75
N LYS A 353 2.19 -24.87 11.05
CA LYS A 353 1.97 -23.72 11.94
C LYS A 353 2.68 -23.93 13.27
N TYR A 354 2.88 -22.85 14.03
CA TYR A 354 3.09 -22.98 15.47
C TYR A 354 1.74 -23.18 16.18
N ASP A 355 1.61 -24.20 17.01
CA ASP A 355 0.44 -24.39 17.86
C ASP A 355 0.69 -23.85 19.27
N GLN A 356 -0.03 -22.79 19.64
CA GLN A 356 0.16 -22.10 20.92
C GLN A 356 -0.22 -22.96 22.13
N LYS A 357 -1.10 -23.97 21.98
CA LYS A 357 -1.50 -24.84 23.07
C LYS A 357 -0.48 -25.95 23.30
N LEU A 358 0.07 -26.51 22.21
CA LEU A 358 1.11 -27.55 22.26
C LEU A 358 2.53 -26.98 22.36
N GLN A 359 2.70 -25.65 22.27
CA GLN A 359 3.98 -24.93 22.28
C GLN A 359 5.03 -25.46 21.27
N ARG A 360 4.58 -26.02 20.15
CA ARG A 360 5.44 -26.59 19.10
C ARG A 360 4.93 -26.32 17.69
N GLU A 361 5.82 -26.45 16.72
CA GLU A 361 5.45 -26.58 15.30
C GLU A 361 4.61 -27.85 15.11
N VAL A 362 3.55 -27.77 14.30
CA VAL A 362 2.73 -28.90 13.89
C VAL A 362 2.50 -28.89 12.39
N GLU A 363 2.62 -30.06 11.78
CA GLU A 363 2.19 -30.33 10.41
C GLU A 363 0.66 -30.37 10.35
N ILE A 364 0.06 -29.59 9.46
CA ILE A 364 -1.39 -29.53 9.23
C ILE A 364 -1.77 -30.43 8.05
N TYR A 365 -0.99 -30.34 6.97
CA TYR A 365 -1.22 -31.07 5.73
C TYR A 365 0.10 -31.46 5.09
N ARG A 366 0.11 -32.63 4.45
CA ARG A 366 1.16 -33.14 3.58
C ARG A 366 0.51 -33.70 2.33
N VAL A 367 0.90 -33.18 1.16
CA VAL A 367 0.31 -33.51 -0.14
C VAL A 367 1.42 -33.95 -1.08
N ARG A 368 1.36 -35.18 -1.56
CA ARG A 368 2.34 -35.71 -2.53
C ARG A 368 2.25 -34.92 -3.83
N LEU A 369 3.40 -34.44 -4.31
CA LEU A 369 3.54 -33.76 -5.60
C LEU A 369 3.76 -34.80 -6.71
N PRO A 370 3.37 -34.50 -7.97
CA PRO A 370 3.50 -35.43 -9.10
C PRO A 370 4.94 -35.62 -9.61
N GLY A 371 5.92 -34.88 -9.05
CA GLY A 371 7.30 -34.87 -9.49
C GLY A 371 8.10 -33.75 -8.81
N PRO A 372 9.33 -33.46 -9.26
CA PRO A 372 10.17 -32.41 -8.70
C PRO A 372 9.52 -31.03 -8.83
N LEU A 373 9.65 -30.21 -7.78
CA LEU A 373 9.03 -28.88 -7.72
C LEU A 373 9.57 -27.94 -8.80
N LYS A 374 10.89 -27.73 -8.84
CA LYS A 374 11.49 -26.65 -9.63
C LYS A 374 11.55 -27.03 -11.11
N LEU A 375 10.66 -26.44 -11.91
CA LEU A 375 10.62 -26.66 -13.36
C LEU A 375 11.42 -25.58 -14.09
N GLY A 376 11.30 -24.30 -13.71
CA GLY A 376 12.04 -23.16 -14.23
C GLY A 376 12.49 -22.19 -13.12
N GLU A 377 12.05 -20.93 -13.19
CA GLU A 377 12.48 -19.81 -12.32
C GLU A 377 12.39 -20.11 -10.81
N GLY A 378 11.36 -20.83 -10.36
CA GLY A 378 11.14 -21.19 -8.96
C GLY A 378 10.03 -20.39 -8.27
N LYS A 379 9.89 -19.08 -8.54
CA LYS A 379 8.77 -18.27 -8.00
C LYS A 379 7.39 -18.81 -8.39
N PRO A 380 7.08 -19.16 -9.67
CA PRO A 380 5.77 -19.71 -10.00
C PRO A 380 5.50 -21.06 -9.35
N GLU A 381 6.51 -21.91 -9.21
CA GLU A 381 6.36 -23.23 -8.57
C GLU A 381 6.15 -23.10 -7.06
N ASN A 382 6.88 -22.19 -6.41
CA ASN A 382 6.73 -21.82 -5.00
C ASN A 382 5.30 -21.33 -4.70
N GLN A 383 4.77 -20.41 -5.50
CA GLN A 383 3.38 -19.96 -5.40
C GLN A 383 2.38 -21.11 -5.64
N ASN A 384 2.56 -21.91 -6.70
CA ASN A 384 1.58 -22.92 -7.09
C ASN A 384 1.50 -24.11 -6.12
N HIS A 385 2.61 -24.58 -5.54
CA HIS A 385 2.54 -25.67 -4.54
C HIS A 385 1.91 -25.23 -3.21
N ALA A 386 1.98 -23.93 -2.89
CA ALA A 386 1.41 -23.34 -1.68
C ALA A 386 -0.03 -22.85 -1.85
N LEU A 387 -0.47 -22.54 -3.08
CA LEU A 387 -1.82 -22.04 -3.38
C LEU A 387 -2.93 -22.95 -2.81
N ILE A 388 -2.74 -24.27 -2.81
CA ILE A 388 -3.68 -25.25 -2.26
C ILE A 388 -3.92 -25.10 -0.74
N PHE A 389 -3.02 -24.44 -0.03
CA PHE A 389 -3.10 -24.20 1.41
C PHE A 389 -3.77 -22.87 1.77
N THR A 390 -3.95 -21.97 0.81
CA THR A 390 -4.73 -20.74 1.01
C THR A 390 -6.21 -21.05 1.26
N ARG A 391 -6.89 -20.17 1.98
CA ARG A 391 -8.29 -20.31 2.45
C ARG A 391 -9.10 -19.04 2.17
N GLY A 392 -10.42 -19.15 2.33
CA GLY A 392 -11.38 -18.09 2.02
C GLY A 392 -11.80 -18.04 0.55
N ASP A 393 -12.45 -16.97 0.16
CA ASP A 393 -12.98 -16.72 -1.18
C ASP A 393 -11.94 -16.02 -2.07
N ALA A 394 -11.08 -15.21 -1.48
CA ALA A 394 -10.07 -14.40 -2.16
C ALA A 394 -8.62 -14.77 -1.76
N VAL A 395 -7.65 -14.47 -2.63
CA VAL A 395 -6.22 -14.57 -2.33
C VAL A 395 -5.46 -13.36 -2.86
N GLN A 396 -4.72 -12.67 -2.00
CA GLN A 396 -3.83 -11.57 -2.39
C GLN A 396 -2.41 -12.11 -2.62
N THR A 397 -1.79 -11.74 -3.74
CA THR A 397 -0.38 -12.05 -4.01
C THR A 397 0.50 -10.89 -3.58
N ILE A 398 1.54 -11.20 -2.81
CA ILE A 398 2.43 -10.21 -2.19
C ILE A 398 3.87 -10.69 -2.41
N ASP A 399 4.75 -9.81 -2.86
CA ASP A 399 6.18 -10.11 -3.02
C ASP A 399 6.93 -10.05 -1.67
N MET A 400 8.07 -10.74 -1.58
CA MET A 400 8.87 -10.81 -0.34
C MET A 400 9.33 -9.44 0.20
N ASN A 401 9.46 -8.43 -0.65
CA ASN A 401 9.87 -7.08 -0.24
C ASN A 401 8.72 -6.07 -0.12
N GLN A 402 7.47 -6.54 0.00
CA GLN A 402 6.31 -5.68 0.24
C GLN A 402 5.87 -5.68 1.71
N ASP A 403 5.51 -4.51 2.22
CA ASP A 403 4.83 -4.37 3.51
C ASP A 403 3.45 -3.73 3.35
N ASN A 404 2.67 -3.78 4.42
CA ASN A 404 1.37 -3.13 4.47
C ASN A 404 1.32 -2.24 5.71
N TYR A 405 0.43 -1.26 5.70
CA TYR A 405 0.23 -0.33 6.77
C TYR A 405 -1.07 -0.66 7.53
N PHE A 406 -1.12 -0.35 8.82
CA PHE A 406 -2.26 -0.75 9.67
C PHE A 406 -3.57 -0.08 9.25
N GLU A 407 -3.50 1.20 8.94
CA GLU A 407 -4.59 2.02 8.46
C GLU A 407 -5.08 1.60 7.06
N GLU A 408 -4.19 1.10 6.20
CA GLU A 408 -4.55 0.50 4.91
C GLU A 408 -5.25 -0.85 5.09
N ALA A 409 -4.79 -1.66 6.05
CA ALA A 409 -5.40 -2.94 6.38
C ALA A 409 -6.87 -2.83 6.84
N LEU A 410 -7.28 -1.70 7.43
CA LEU A 410 -8.69 -1.43 7.80
C LEU A 410 -9.63 -1.41 6.58
N LYS A 411 -9.13 -1.10 5.38
CA LYS A 411 -9.91 -0.95 4.14
C LYS A 411 -10.09 -2.26 3.35
N MET A 412 -9.49 -3.37 3.79
CA MET A 412 -9.61 -4.66 3.08
C MET A 412 -11.07 -5.15 2.97
N ARG A 413 -11.92 -4.86 3.96
CA ARG A 413 -13.37 -5.17 3.88
C ARG A 413 -14.06 -4.43 2.74
N ASN A 414 -13.64 -3.21 2.46
CA ASN A 414 -14.16 -2.42 1.35
C ASN A 414 -13.65 -2.96 0.01
N LEU A 415 -12.36 -3.30 -0.07
CA LEU A 415 -11.75 -3.87 -1.27
C LEU A 415 -12.40 -5.20 -1.67
N LEU A 416 -12.66 -6.11 -0.73
CA LEU A 416 -13.32 -7.39 -1.05
C LEU A 416 -14.78 -7.22 -1.48
N GLU A 417 -15.46 -6.14 -1.06
CA GLU A 417 -16.82 -5.82 -1.51
C GLU A 417 -16.86 -5.41 -3.01
N GLU A 418 -15.73 -5.08 -3.63
CA GLU A 418 -15.65 -4.83 -5.07
C GLU A 418 -16.05 -6.05 -5.92
N TYR A 419 -15.89 -7.27 -5.40
CA TYR A 419 -16.37 -8.50 -6.05
C TYR A 419 -17.91 -8.57 -6.15
N THR A 420 -18.65 -7.83 -5.32
CA THR A 420 -20.13 -7.78 -5.43
C THR A 420 -20.59 -6.79 -6.50
N HIS A 421 -19.75 -5.79 -6.82
CA HIS A 421 -20.01 -4.69 -7.74
C HIS A 421 -19.68 -5.06 -9.21
N THR A 422 -20.35 -4.39 -10.16
CA THR A 422 -20.20 -4.69 -11.60
C THR A 422 -19.46 -3.57 -12.31
N TYR A 423 -18.29 -3.87 -12.88
CA TYR A 423 -17.39 -2.89 -13.49
C TYR A 423 -17.47 -2.94 -15.02
N GLY A 424 -18.51 -2.30 -15.56
CA GLY A 424 -18.95 -2.47 -16.94
C GLY A 424 -19.92 -3.65 -17.03
N ALA A 425 -19.67 -4.61 -17.93
CA ALA A 425 -20.56 -5.75 -18.11
C ALA A 425 -20.34 -6.93 -17.13
N ARG A 426 -19.29 -6.90 -16.29
CA ARG A 426 -18.89 -8.04 -15.45
C ARG A 426 -18.35 -7.62 -14.09
N LYS A 427 -18.58 -8.47 -13.09
CA LYS A 427 -17.90 -8.42 -11.78
C LYS A 427 -16.39 -8.65 -11.96
N PRO A 428 -15.53 -8.07 -11.11
CA PRO A 428 -14.10 -8.32 -11.19
C PRO A 428 -13.76 -9.76 -10.80
N THR A 429 -12.64 -10.25 -11.33
CA THR A 429 -12.00 -11.51 -10.93
C THR A 429 -10.58 -11.26 -10.40
N ILE A 430 -9.98 -10.12 -10.76
CA ILE A 430 -8.77 -9.57 -10.15
C ILE A 430 -9.04 -8.12 -9.74
N LEU A 431 -8.75 -7.78 -8.49
CA LEU A 431 -8.76 -6.44 -7.93
C LEU A 431 -7.33 -5.92 -7.88
N GLY A 432 -7.02 -4.94 -8.72
CA GLY A 432 -5.73 -4.27 -8.69
C GLY A 432 -5.60 -3.33 -7.50
N VAL A 433 -4.45 -3.35 -6.84
CA VAL A 433 -4.14 -2.48 -5.70
C VAL A 433 -2.98 -1.56 -6.07
N ARG A 434 -2.96 -0.33 -5.55
CA ARG A 434 -1.88 0.62 -5.75
C ARG A 434 -0.63 0.23 -4.94
N GLU A 435 0.55 0.58 -5.45
CA GLU A 435 1.81 0.50 -4.70
C GLU A 435 2.35 1.86 -4.25
N HIS A 436 3.15 1.83 -3.19
CA HIS A 436 3.94 2.96 -2.69
C HIS A 436 5.40 2.52 -2.49
N VAL A 437 6.32 3.08 -3.29
CA VAL A 437 7.75 2.74 -3.23
C VAL A 437 8.41 3.52 -2.09
N PHE A 438 8.61 2.86 -0.95
CA PHE A 438 9.13 3.53 0.26
C PHE A 438 10.65 3.76 0.26
N THR A 439 11.40 3.19 -0.70
CA THR A 439 12.85 3.44 -0.84
C THR A 439 13.19 4.67 -1.67
N GLY A 440 12.20 5.37 -2.23
CA GLY A 440 12.41 6.52 -3.11
C GLY A 440 13.16 7.70 -2.48
N SER A 441 13.17 7.85 -1.15
CA SER A 441 13.87 8.93 -0.44
C SER A 441 15.37 8.68 -0.20
N VAL A 442 15.90 7.51 -0.58
CA VAL A 442 17.27 7.09 -0.23
C VAL A 442 18.35 7.76 -1.10
N SER A 443 18.04 8.09 -2.35
CA SER A 443 18.95 8.78 -3.28
C SER A 443 18.18 9.47 -4.40
N SER A 444 18.81 10.38 -5.15
CA SER A 444 18.21 11.00 -6.35
C SER A 444 17.81 9.95 -7.39
N LEU A 445 18.65 8.93 -7.57
CA LEU A 445 18.36 7.76 -8.41
C LEU A 445 17.09 7.02 -7.93
N ALA A 446 17.02 6.71 -6.64
CA ALA A 446 15.85 6.08 -6.04
C ALA A 446 14.57 6.91 -6.29
N TRP A 447 14.68 8.23 -6.16
CA TRP A 447 13.57 9.16 -6.33
C TRP A 447 13.05 9.18 -7.78
N PHE A 448 13.93 9.16 -8.78
CA PHE A 448 13.52 9.11 -10.19
C PHE A 448 12.80 7.81 -10.54
N MET A 449 13.37 6.66 -10.12
CA MET A 449 12.75 5.35 -10.33
C MET A 449 11.41 5.25 -9.62
N SER A 450 11.35 5.69 -8.35
CA SER A 450 10.12 5.76 -7.57
C SER A 450 9.05 6.64 -8.24
N SER A 451 9.43 7.75 -8.85
CA SER A 451 8.50 8.66 -9.54
C SER A 451 7.97 8.06 -10.85
N GLN A 452 8.84 7.40 -11.64
CA GLN A 452 8.44 6.63 -12.82
C GLN A 452 7.47 5.50 -12.45
N GLU A 453 7.81 4.71 -11.44
CA GLU A 453 6.97 3.61 -10.97
C GLU A 453 5.63 4.11 -10.44
N THR A 454 5.61 5.20 -9.67
CA THR A 454 4.37 5.81 -9.13
C THR A 454 3.39 6.12 -10.26
N SER A 455 3.86 6.77 -11.33
CA SER A 455 3.02 7.08 -12.51
C SER A 455 2.48 5.83 -13.22
N PHE A 456 3.25 4.73 -13.25
CA PHE A 456 2.76 3.46 -13.77
C PHE A 456 1.70 2.83 -12.86
N VAL A 457 1.97 2.69 -11.56
CA VAL A 457 1.10 1.98 -10.59
C VAL A 457 -0.16 2.75 -10.21
N THR A 458 -0.30 4.02 -10.64
CA THR A 458 -1.53 4.81 -10.54
C THR A 458 -2.15 5.07 -11.92
N LEU A 459 -1.83 6.19 -12.58
CA LEU A 459 -2.41 6.64 -13.84
C LEU A 459 -2.33 5.58 -14.94
N GLY A 460 -1.19 4.88 -15.05
CA GLY A 460 -1.01 3.75 -15.97
C GLY A 460 -2.02 2.63 -15.71
N GLN A 461 -2.00 2.05 -14.52
CA GLN A 461 -2.93 0.99 -14.10
C GLN A 461 -4.40 1.41 -14.21
N ARG A 462 -4.73 2.66 -13.87
CA ARG A 462 -6.06 3.28 -14.01
C ARG A 462 -6.55 3.22 -15.46
N VAL A 463 -5.78 3.77 -16.39
CA VAL A 463 -6.13 3.82 -17.83
C VAL A 463 -6.20 2.42 -18.44
N LEU A 464 -5.25 1.53 -18.08
CA LEU A 464 -5.25 0.13 -18.49
C LEU A 464 -6.51 -0.61 -18.00
N ALA A 465 -6.99 -0.34 -16.78
CA ALA A 465 -8.20 -0.94 -16.22
C ALA A 465 -9.49 -0.32 -16.79
N ASN A 466 -9.49 0.99 -17.06
CA ASN A 466 -10.63 1.73 -17.56
C ASN A 466 -10.17 3.07 -18.20
N PRO A 467 -10.45 3.36 -19.49
CA PRO A 467 -11.38 2.64 -20.37
C PRO A 467 -10.77 1.48 -21.15
N LEU A 468 -9.43 1.35 -21.23
CA LEU A 468 -8.80 0.44 -22.19
C LEU A 468 -9.12 -1.04 -21.94
N LYS A 469 -9.32 -1.43 -20.67
CA LYS A 469 -9.67 -2.81 -20.26
C LYS A 469 -8.64 -3.86 -20.76
N VAL A 470 -7.36 -3.49 -20.71
CA VAL A 470 -6.21 -4.35 -21.02
C VAL A 470 -5.23 -4.49 -19.84
N ARG A 471 -5.60 -3.99 -18.64
CA ARG A 471 -4.87 -4.27 -17.40
C ARG A 471 -4.75 -5.78 -17.20
N MET A 472 -3.52 -6.22 -16.94
CA MET A 472 -3.22 -7.59 -16.54
C MET A 472 -2.79 -7.64 -15.07
N HIS A 473 -2.43 -8.83 -14.59
CA HIS A 473 -1.75 -8.97 -13.32
C HIS A 473 -0.25 -8.68 -13.49
N TYR A 474 0.38 -8.00 -12.53
CA TYR A 474 1.81 -7.66 -12.59
C TYR A 474 2.60 -8.22 -11.38
N GLY A 475 2.14 -9.34 -10.80
CA GLY A 475 2.77 -10.07 -9.70
C GLY A 475 2.20 -9.72 -8.32
N HIS A 476 1.94 -8.44 -8.10
CA HIS A 476 1.44 -7.91 -6.83
C HIS A 476 0.81 -6.52 -7.03
N PRO A 477 0.13 -5.94 -6.03
CA PRO A 477 -0.37 -6.53 -4.79
C PRO A 477 -1.84 -6.98 -4.96
N ASP A 478 -2.17 -7.48 -6.15
CA ASP A 478 -3.55 -7.77 -6.56
C ASP A 478 -4.22 -8.85 -5.71
N VAL A 479 -5.55 -8.71 -5.58
CA VAL A 479 -6.42 -9.72 -4.97
C VAL A 479 -7.16 -10.50 -6.06
N PHE A 480 -7.16 -11.82 -5.97
CA PHE A 480 -7.80 -12.76 -6.90
C PHE A 480 -9.04 -13.40 -6.30
N ASP A 481 -10.07 -13.64 -7.12
CA ASP A 481 -11.12 -14.62 -6.83
C ASP A 481 -10.49 -16.03 -6.80
N ARG A 482 -10.18 -16.51 -5.59
CA ARG A 482 -9.43 -17.75 -5.39
C ARG A 482 -10.17 -18.95 -5.97
N ILE A 483 -11.49 -18.97 -5.85
CA ILE A 483 -12.35 -20.07 -6.32
C ILE A 483 -12.31 -20.14 -7.85
N TRP A 484 -12.32 -18.98 -8.51
CA TRP A 484 -12.18 -18.89 -9.96
C TRP A 484 -10.82 -19.36 -10.44
N PHE A 485 -9.71 -18.89 -9.84
CA PHE A 485 -8.35 -19.20 -10.33
C PHE A 485 -7.86 -20.62 -10.00
N LEU A 486 -8.22 -21.17 -8.83
CA LEU A 486 -7.75 -22.49 -8.38
C LEU A 486 -8.13 -23.63 -9.34
N SER A 487 -9.26 -23.51 -10.05
CA SER A 487 -9.74 -24.49 -11.04
C SER A 487 -9.35 -24.14 -12.49
N ARG A 488 -8.60 -23.06 -12.74
CA ARG A 488 -8.35 -22.51 -14.09
C ARG A 488 -6.90 -22.34 -14.49
N GLY A 489 -5.97 -22.83 -13.66
CA GLY A 489 -4.52 -22.83 -13.95
C GLY A 489 -3.66 -22.05 -12.96
N GLY A 490 -4.20 -21.68 -11.78
CA GLY A 490 -3.44 -21.00 -10.74
C GLY A 490 -3.22 -19.50 -11.02
N ILE A 491 -2.36 -18.91 -10.20
CA ILE A 491 -2.06 -17.46 -10.16
C ILE A 491 -0.76 -17.07 -10.89
N SER A 492 0.01 -18.06 -11.36
CA SER A 492 1.25 -17.86 -12.10
C SER A 492 1.59 -19.09 -12.92
N LYS A 493 2.37 -18.92 -13.99
CA LYS A 493 2.61 -19.98 -14.98
C LYS A 493 4.06 -20.42 -15.03
N ALA A 494 4.35 -21.56 -14.40
CA ALA A 494 5.66 -22.22 -14.47
C ALA A 494 6.01 -22.68 -15.89
N SER A 495 7.27 -22.49 -16.29
CA SER A 495 7.82 -22.95 -17.57
C SER A 495 9.35 -22.94 -17.52
N ARG A 496 9.98 -23.77 -18.35
CA ARG A 496 11.44 -23.82 -18.53
C ARG A 496 12.01 -22.73 -19.42
N VAL A 497 11.20 -22.08 -20.26
CA VAL A 497 11.71 -21.36 -21.46
C VAL A 497 10.94 -20.07 -21.84
N ILE A 498 9.64 -19.93 -21.56
CA ILE A 498 8.79 -18.86 -22.17
C ILE A 498 7.97 -18.09 -21.13
N ASN A 499 8.35 -18.17 -19.84
CA ASN A 499 7.59 -17.57 -18.75
C ASN A 499 8.49 -16.94 -17.67
N ILE A 500 9.52 -16.17 -18.08
CA ILE A 500 10.32 -15.32 -17.17
C ILE A 500 9.45 -14.28 -16.44
N SER A 501 8.40 -13.78 -17.10
CA SER A 501 7.32 -13.01 -16.48
C SER A 501 6.10 -13.92 -16.25
N GLU A 502 6.20 -14.82 -15.28
CA GLU A 502 5.21 -15.85 -14.95
C GLU A 502 3.85 -15.30 -14.54
N ASP A 503 3.85 -14.16 -13.85
CA ASP A 503 2.69 -13.59 -13.17
C ASP A 503 1.66 -13.02 -14.17
N ILE A 504 2.12 -12.38 -15.26
CA ILE A 504 1.23 -11.74 -16.26
C ILE A 504 0.33 -12.75 -16.99
N PHE A 505 0.75 -14.01 -17.06
CA PHE A 505 -0.03 -15.08 -17.67
C PHE A 505 -1.32 -15.40 -16.90
N ALA A 506 -1.40 -15.09 -15.60
CA ALA A 506 -2.67 -15.15 -14.88
C ALA A 506 -3.63 -14.05 -15.35
N GLY A 507 -3.13 -12.85 -15.63
CA GLY A 507 -3.88 -11.77 -16.29
C GLY A 507 -4.35 -12.15 -17.70
N PHE A 508 -3.49 -12.79 -18.50
CA PHE A 508 -3.87 -13.28 -19.82
C PHE A 508 -4.95 -14.37 -19.73
N ASN A 509 -4.77 -15.36 -18.86
CA ASN A 509 -5.74 -16.45 -18.63
C ASN A 509 -7.08 -15.92 -18.11
N CYS A 510 -7.05 -14.92 -17.22
CA CYS A 510 -8.19 -14.15 -16.75
C CYS A 510 -8.98 -13.56 -17.92
N THR A 511 -8.33 -12.69 -18.71
CA THR A 511 -8.94 -12.00 -19.85
C THR A 511 -9.43 -12.97 -20.92
N LEU A 512 -8.64 -13.99 -21.27
CA LEU A 512 -9.01 -15.01 -22.26
C LEU A 512 -10.27 -15.79 -21.88
N ARG A 513 -10.48 -16.08 -20.59
CA ARG A 513 -11.68 -16.75 -20.08
C ARG A 513 -12.80 -15.77 -19.71
N GLY A 514 -12.62 -14.48 -19.98
CA GLY A 514 -13.64 -13.47 -19.80
C GLY A 514 -13.79 -12.95 -18.36
N GLY A 515 -12.78 -13.11 -17.51
CA GLY A 515 -12.65 -12.36 -16.27
C GLY A 515 -12.50 -10.86 -16.53
N ASN A 516 -12.55 -10.07 -15.46
CA ASN A 516 -12.44 -8.60 -15.50
C ASN A 516 -11.41 -8.16 -14.47
N VAL A 517 -10.45 -7.33 -14.92
CA VAL A 517 -9.34 -6.85 -14.10
C VAL A 517 -9.59 -5.37 -13.81
N THR A 518 -9.74 -5.04 -12.53
CA THR A 518 -9.99 -3.68 -12.04
C THR A 518 -8.75 -3.11 -11.36
N HIS A 519 -8.79 -1.84 -10.96
CA HIS A 519 -7.72 -1.18 -10.20
C HIS A 519 -8.34 -0.17 -9.22
N HIS A 520 -7.85 -0.19 -7.98
CA HIS A 520 -8.41 0.52 -6.84
C HIS A 520 -7.31 1.25 -6.09
N GLU A 521 -7.33 2.58 -6.16
CA GLU A 521 -6.25 3.44 -5.64
C GLU A 521 -6.50 3.94 -4.22
N TYR A 522 -7.70 3.73 -3.67
CA TYR A 522 -8.03 4.12 -2.29
C TYR A 522 -7.35 3.24 -1.23
N ILE A 523 -6.62 2.21 -1.65
CA ILE A 523 -5.83 1.33 -0.78
C ILE A 523 -4.46 1.11 -1.42
N GLN A 524 -3.40 1.18 -0.62
CA GLN A 524 -2.01 1.02 -1.07
C GLN A 524 -1.24 -0.02 -0.26
N VAL A 525 -0.28 -0.68 -0.91
CA VAL A 525 0.71 -1.58 -0.30
C VAL A 525 2.11 -1.00 -0.51
N GLY A 526 2.97 -1.08 0.50
CA GLY A 526 4.35 -0.60 0.41
C GLY A 526 5.23 -1.58 -0.35
N LYS A 527 6.12 -1.07 -1.22
CA LYS A 527 7.08 -1.86 -2.00
C LYS A 527 8.50 -1.37 -1.72
N GLY A 528 9.37 -2.31 -1.34
CA GLY A 528 10.82 -2.09 -1.35
C GLY A 528 11.35 -2.18 -2.78
N ARG A 529 12.18 -1.23 -3.17
CA ARG A 529 12.95 -1.29 -4.42
C ARG A 529 14.44 -1.18 -4.12
N ASP A 530 15.20 -2.02 -4.80
CA ASP A 530 16.65 -1.89 -4.90
C ASP A 530 16.99 -0.67 -5.76
N VAL A 531 17.86 0.19 -5.24
CA VAL A 531 18.16 1.52 -5.81
C VAL A 531 19.55 1.59 -6.47
N GLY A 532 20.26 0.47 -6.53
CA GLY A 532 21.56 0.37 -7.20
C GLY A 532 21.40 0.27 -8.72
N LEU A 533 22.26 0.97 -9.47
CA LEU A 533 22.24 1.04 -10.93
C LEU A 533 22.17 -0.36 -11.60
N ASN A 534 23.02 -1.29 -11.14
CA ASN A 534 23.07 -2.64 -11.68
C ASN A 534 21.79 -3.44 -11.40
N GLN A 535 21.17 -3.25 -10.23
CA GLN A 535 19.92 -3.91 -9.86
C GLN A 535 18.75 -3.40 -10.71
N ILE A 536 18.69 -2.08 -10.94
CA ILE A 536 17.71 -1.45 -11.81
C ILE A 536 17.85 -1.96 -13.26
N SER A 537 19.08 -2.00 -13.78
CA SER A 537 19.37 -2.52 -15.12
C SER A 537 18.96 -3.99 -15.28
N MET A 538 19.29 -4.86 -14.32
CA MET A 538 18.86 -6.27 -14.32
C MET A 538 17.33 -6.42 -14.23
N PHE A 539 16.65 -5.54 -13.49
CA PHE A 539 15.20 -5.53 -13.41
C PHE A 539 14.56 -5.17 -14.77
N GLU A 540 14.96 -4.05 -15.38
CA GLU A 540 14.45 -3.63 -16.70
C GLU A 540 14.76 -4.69 -17.78
N ALA A 541 15.95 -5.30 -17.75
CA ALA A 541 16.32 -6.39 -18.65
C ALA A 541 15.43 -7.64 -18.47
N LYS A 542 15.06 -8.00 -17.23
CA LYS A 542 14.12 -9.11 -16.95
C LYS A 542 12.73 -8.80 -17.51
N VAL A 543 12.23 -7.57 -17.34
CA VAL A 543 10.92 -7.16 -17.87
C VAL A 543 10.93 -7.12 -19.41
N ALA A 544 11.99 -6.61 -20.04
CA ALA A 544 12.13 -6.58 -21.49
C ALA A 544 12.21 -8.00 -22.10
N SER A 545 13.07 -8.87 -21.55
CA SER A 545 13.18 -10.28 -21.95
C SER A 545 11.86 -11.01 -21.81
N GLY A 546 11.17 -10.84 -20.68
CA GLY A 546 9.86 -11.43 -20.43
C GLY A 546 8.78 -10.95 -21.40
N ASN A 547 8.82 -9.70 -21.87
CA ASN A 547 7.93 -9.21 -22.93
C ASN A 547 8.28 -9.82 -24.30
N GLY A 548 9.56 -10.05 -24.59
CA GLY A 548 10.02 -10.79 -25.78
C GLY A 548 9.48 -12.23 -25.82
N GLU A 549 9.52 -12.95 -24.70
CA GLU A 549 8.95 -14.29 -24.57
C GLU A 549 7.43 -14.31 -24.73
N GLN A 550 6.73 -13.29 -24.20
CA GLN A 550 5.28 -13.16 -24.33
C GLN A 550 4.83 -13.14 -25.79
N VAL A 551 5.61 -12.55 -26.72
CA VAL A 551 5.32 -12.54 -28.17
C VAL A 551 5.19 -13.95 -28.74
N LEU A 552 6.07 -14.86 -28.31
CA LEU A 552 6.10 -16.26 -28.73
C LEU A 552 5.03 -17.12 -28.04
N SER A 553 4.32 -16.55 -27.05
CA SER A 553 3.36 -17.29 -26.26
C SER A 553 2.03 -17.50 -26.98
N ARG A 554 1.50 -18.72 -26.84
CA ARG A 554 0.14 -19.09 -27.30
C ARG A 554 -0.94 -18.22 -26.66
N ASP A 555 -0.68 -17.63 -25.49
CA ASP A 555 -1.65 -16.84 -24.76
C ASP A 555 -1.81 -15.44 -25.36
N VAL A 556 -0.71 -14.79 -25.78
CA VAL A 556 -0.75 -13.54 -26.58
C VAL A 556 -1.38 -13.78 -27.96
N TYR A 557 -1.01 -14.86 -28.66
CA TYR A 557 -1.65 -15.24 -29.92
C TYR A 557 -3.19 -15.35 -29.77
N ARG A 558 -3.67 -15.99 -28.69
CA ARG A 558 -5.10 -16.11 -28.40
C ARG A 558 -5.76 -14.80 -28.00
N LEU A 559 -5.03 -13.88 -27.34
CA LEU A 559 -5.54 -12.56 -27.00
C LEU A 559 -5.77 -11.73 -28.27
N GLY A 560 -4.82 -11.73 -29.21
CA GLY A 560 -4.97 -11.05 -30.50
C GLY A 560 -6.21 -11.48 -31.31
N HIS A 561 -6.67 -12.73 -31.15
CA HIS A 561 -7.89 -13.24 -31.79
C HIS A 561 -9.19 -12.96 -31.01
N ARG A 562 -9.12 -12.43 -29.78
CA ARG A 562 -10.28 -12.21 -28.89
C ARG A 562 -10.51 -10.77 -28.47
N LEU A 563 -9.49 -9.92 -28.57
CA LEU A 563 -9.61 -8.49 -28.36
C LEU A 563 -10.18 -7.84 -29.62
N ASP A 564 -11.06 -6.84 -29.46
CA ASP A 564 -11.43 -5.94 -30.54
C ASP A 564 -10.24 -5.08 -30.99
N PHE A 565 -10.37 -4.41 -32.13
CA PHE A 565 -9.29 -3.61 -32.71
C PHE A 565 -8.67 -2.58 -31.74
N PHE A 566 -9.50 -1.85 -30.98
CA PHE A 566 -9.01 -0.81 -30.06
C PHE A 566 -8.31 -1.41 -28.85
N ARG A 567 -8.85 -2.50 -28.29
CA ARG A 567 -8.16 -3.25 -27.22
C ARG A 567 -6.88 -3.93 -27.70
N MET A 568 -6.88 -4.50 -28.90
CA MET A 568 -5.69 -5.13 -29.47
C MET A 568 -4.57 -4.08 -29.68
N LEU A 569 -4.92 -2.92 -30.23
CA LEU A 569 -4.00 -1.80 -30.41
C LEU A 569 -3.47 -1.29 -29.06
N SER A 570 -4.36 -1.14 -28.07
CA SER A 570 -4.00 -0.74 -26.70
C SER A 570 -3.02 -1.74 -26.09
N PHE A 571 -3.39 -3.03 -26.09
CA PHE A 571 -2.57 -4.12 -25.57
C PHE A 571 -1.18 -4.16 -26.24
N PHE A 572 -1.12 -4.00 -27.56
CA PHE A 572 0.13 -3.94 -28.30
C PHE A 572 1.02 -2.79 -27.80
N TYR A 573 0.52 -1.55 -27.79
CA TYR A 573 1.31 -0.39 -27.38
C TYR A 573 1.68 -0.37 -25.89
N THR A 574 0.93 -1.06 -25.01
CA THR A 574 1.20 -1.10 -23.57
C THR A 574 1.96 -2.33 -23.09
N THR A 575 2.25 -3.28 -23.97
CA THR A 575 3.02 -4.51 -23.66
C THR A 575 4.09 -4.76 -24.73
N VAL A 576 3.96 -5.82 -25.52
CA VAL A 576 4.89 -6.30 -26.56
C VAL A 576 5.39 -5.19 -27.50
N GLY A 577 4.48 -4.37 -28.01
CA GLY A 577 4.79 -3.32 -28.98
C GLY A 577 5.64 -2.18 -28.41
N PHE A 578 5.55 -1.91 -27.10
CA PHE A 578 6.42 -0.91 -26.45
C PHE A 578 7.90 -1.29 -26.57
N TYR A 579 8.23 -2.52 -26.19
CA TYR A 579 9.61 -3.03 -26.23
C TYR A 579 10.11 -3.21 -27.67
N PHE A 580 9.26 -3.72 -28.57
CA PHE A 580 9.61 -3.85 -29.99
C PHE A 580 9.91 -2.49 -30.65
N ASN A 581 9.04 -1.50 -30.43
CA ASN A 581 9.25 -0.15 -30.98
C ASN A 581 10.50 0.52 -30.37
N THR A 582 10.73 0.35 -29.06
CA THR A 582 11.92 0.85 -28.37
C THR A 582 13.20 0.24 -28.95
N MET A 583 13.23 -1.07 -29.14
CA MET A 583 14.35 -1.77 -29.78
C MET A 583 14.62 -1.22 -31.20
N MET A 584 13.59 -1.03 -32.02
CA MET A 584 13.74 -0.45 -33.36
C MET A 584 14.30 0.98 -33.34
N VAL A 585 13.87 1.82 -32.38
CA VAL A 585 14.43 3.16 -32.18
C VAL A 585 15.90 3.09 -31.76
N VAL A 586 16.27 2.26 -30.78
CA VAL A 586 17.65 2.10 -30.31
C VAL A 586 18.55 1.59 -31.43
N LEU A 587 18.14 0.56 -32.18
CA LEU A 587 18.90 0.05 -33.33
C LEU A 587 19.08 1.11 -34.43
N THR A 588 18.07 1.93 -34.69
CA THR A 588 18.15 3.03 -35.67
C THR A 588 19.12 4.11 -35.21
N VAL A 589 19.09 4.50 -33.94
CA VAL A 589 20.05 5.46 -33.35
C VAL A 589 21.46 4.89 -33.35
N TYR A 590 21.65 3.61 -33.00
CA TYR A 590 22.94 2.92 -33.02
C TYR A 590 23.53 2.90 -34.44
N ALA A 591 22.75 2.46 -35.43
CA ALA A 591 23.17 2.45 -36.83
C ALA A 591 23.49 3.86 -37.35
N PHE A 592 22.72 4.88 -36.93
CA PHE A 592 23.00 6.28 -37.26
C PHE A 592 24.32 6.77 -36.65
N VAL A 593 24.56 6.54 -35.35
CA VAL A 593 25.78 6.99 -34.66
C VAL A 593 27.03 6.30 -35.21
N TRP A 594 26.99 4.98 -35.41
CA TRP A 594 28.12 4.24 -36.00
C TRP A 594 28.33 4.57 -37.47
N GLY A 595 27.25 4.74 -38.25
CA GLY A 595 27.33 5.23 -39.62
C GLY A 595 27.95 6.63 -39.70
N ARG A 596 27.61 7.52 -38.76
CA ARG A 596 28.22 8.86 -38.63
C ARG A 596 29.70 8.80 -38.26
N LEU A 597 30.07 8.00 -37.28
CA LEU A 597 31.46 7.81 -36.88
C LEU A 597 32.29 7.25 -38.06
N TYR A 598 31.75 6.28 -38.80
CA TYR A 598 32.36 5.75 -40.00
C TYR A 598 32.54 6.81 -41.10
N LEU A 599 31.51 7.62 -41.41
CA LEU A 599 31.58 8.67 -42.41
C LEU A 599 32.59 9.78 -42.06
N ALA A 600 32.71 10.11 -40.78
CA ALA A 600 33.69 11.06 -40.27
C ALA A 600 35.13 10.53 -40.32
N LEU A 601 35.35 9.28 -39.89
CA LEU A 601 36.69 8.66 -39.87
C LEU A 601 37.19 8.21 -41.25
N SER A 602 36.29 7.86 -42.18
CA SER A 602 36.66 7.44 -43.54
C SER A 602 37.03 8.60 -44.47
N GLY A 603 36.86 9.86 -44.03
CA GLY A 603 37.05 11.05 -44.87
C GLY A 603 35.98 11.21 -45.97
N LEU A 604 35.03 10.28 -46.08
CA LEU A 604 33.96 10.31 -47.08
C LEU A 604 33.06 11.54 -46.88
N GLU A 605 32.83 11.97 -45.63
CA GLU A 605 32.07 13.20 -45.34
C GLU A 605 32.76 14.46 -45.91
N ALA A 606 34.10 14.52 -45.91
CA ALA A 606 34.84 15.62 -46.54
C ALA A 606 34.76 15.57 -48.08
N ALA A 607 34.87 14.37 -48.67
CA ALA A 607 34.74 14.17 -50.12
C ALA A 607 33.32 14.49 -50.64
N ILE A 608 32.28 14.17 -49.86
CA ILE A 608 30.88 14.49 -50.19
C ILE A 608 30.65 16.00 -50.05
N LYS A 609 31.11 16.62 -48.94
CA LYS A 609 30.93 18.05 -48.67
C LYS A 609 31.63 18.97 -49.68
N ASN A 610 32.73 18.51 -50.29
CA ASN A 610 33.43 19.25 -51.34
C ASN A 610 32.80 19.10 -52.74
N ASN A 611 31.87 18.16 -52.94
CA ASN A 611 31.25 17.86 -54.25
C ASN A 611 29.74 18.13 -54.30
N ALA A 612 29.08 18.48 -53.19
CA ALA A 612 27.63 18.66 -53.11
C ALA A 612 27.24 19.93 -52.32
N ASP A 613 26.78 20.95 -53.03
CA ASP A 613 26.44 22.29 -52.50
C ASP A 613 25.21 22.36 -51.56
N SER A 614 24.51 21.25 -51.27
CA SER A 614 23.19 21.34 -50.62
C SER A 614 22.74 20.18 -49.70
N THR A 615 23.60 19.27 -49.25
CA THR A 615 23.23 18.32 -48.18
C THR A 615 23.36 18.93 -46.79
N SER A 616 22.46 19.86 -46.46
CA SER A 616 22.34 20.35 -45.08
C SER A 616 21.82 19.22 -44.18
N ASN A 617 22.64 18.82 -43.21
CA ASN A 617 22.23 17.91 -42.15
C ASN A 617 21.22 18.53 -41.17
N ALA A 618 20.79 19.78 -41.43
CA ALA A 618 19.84 20.50 -40.60
C ALA A 618 18.47 19.82 -40.53
N ALA A 619 17.98 19.21 -41.63
CA ALA A 619 16.71 18.48 -41.62
C ALA A 619 16.75 17.27 -40.68
N LEU A 620 17.77 16.40 -40.84
CA LEU A 620 17.95 15.22 -40.00
C LEU A 620 18.29 15.58 -38.55
N GLY A 621 19.12 16.61 -38.32
CA GLY A 621 19.41 17.15 -37.00
C GLY A 621 18.17 17.74 -36.32
N THR A 622 17.29 18.41 -37.07
CA THR A 622 16.02 18.94 -36.55
C THR A 622 15.06 17.80 -36.20
N VAL A 623 14.93 16.79 -37.05
CA VAL A 623 14.09 15.61 -36.79
C VAL A 623 14.59 14.85 -35.56
N LEU A 624 15.90 14.60 -35.45
CA LEU A 624 16.50 13.97 -34.27
C LEU A 624 16.30 14.82 -33.00
N ASN A 625 16.58 16.12 -33.06
CA ASN A 625 16.38 17.01 -31.91
C ASN A 625 14.90 17.09 -31.49
N GLN A 626 13.95 17.11 -32.43
CA GLN A 626 12.53 17.02 -32.14
C GLN A 626 12.18 15.66 -31.50
N GLN A 627 12.70 14.55 -32.03
CA GLN A 627 12.48 13.21 -31.49
C GLN A 627 13.02 13.08 -30.05
N PHE A 628 14.23 13.56 -29.79
CA PHE A 628 14.86 13.51 -28.46
C PHE A 628 14.19 14.46 -27.45
N ILE A 629 13.95 15.72 -27.82
CA ILE A 629 13.40 16.72 -26.89
C ILE A 629 11.90 16.49 -26.65
N ILE A 630 11.12 16.27 -27.72
CA ILE A 630 9.66 16.22 -27.63
C ILE A 630 9.18 14.81 -27.27
N GLN A 631 9.59 13.78 -28.01
CA GLN A 631 9.07 12.42 -27.79
C GLN A 631 9.74 11.71 -26.62
N LEU A 632 11.08 11.76 -26.51
CA LEU A 632 11.80 11.09 -25.42
C LEU A 632 11.83 11.92 -24.13
N GLY A 633 12.11 13.22 -24.19
CA GLY A 633 12.15 14.10 -23.02
C GLY A 633 10.76 14.45 -22.48
N LEU A 634 9.98 15.22 -23.26
CA LEU A 634 8.73 15.81 -22.78
C LEU A 634 7.61 14.77 -22.60
N PHE A 635 7.33 13.96 -23.62
CA PHE A 635 6.18 13.04 -23.58
C PHE A 635 6.34 11.85 -22.64
N THR A 636 7.58 11.39 -22.34
CA THR A 636 7.76 10.32 -21.34
C THR A 636 7.69 10.84 -19.89
N ALA A 637 8.05 12.10 -19.65
CA ALA A 637 7.96 12.74 -18.34
C ALA A 637 6.56 13.32 -18.05
N LEU A 638 5.76 13.63 -19.08
CA LEU A 638 4.44 14.24 -18.93
C LEU A 638 3.49 13.46 -17.98
N PRO A 639 3.37 12.11 -18.03
CA PRO A 639 2.53 11.35 -17.10
C PRO A 639 2.96 11.52 -15.63
N MET A 640 4.27 11.61 -15.37
CA MET A 640 4.83 11.82 -14.03
C MET A 640 4.59 13.25 -13.54
N VAL A 641 4.72 14.26 -14.40
CA VAL A 641 4.40 15.66 -14.05
C VAL A 641 2.90 15.82 -13.74
N VAL A 642 2.03 15.17 -14.53
CA VAL A 642 0.58 15.17 -14.29
C VAL A 642 0.24 14.48 -12.97
N GLU A 643 0.82 13.31 -12.68
CA GLU A 643 0.55 12.59 -11.44
C GLU A 643 1.05 13.38 -10.22
N ASN A 644 2.30 13.89 -10.25
CA ASN A 644 2.81 14.74 -9.17
C ASN A 644 1.93 15.99 -8.96
N ALA A 645 1.36 16.56 -10.02
CA ALA A 645 0.48 17.73 -9.92
C ALA A 645 -0.88 17.39 -9.28
N LEU A 646 -1.36 16.15 -9.42
CA LEU A 646 -2.56 15.65 -8.75
C LEU A 646 -2.30 15.29 -7.28
N GLU A 647 -1.14 14.70 -6.96
CA GLU A 647 -0.81 14.26 -5.60
C GLU A 647 -0.28 15.38 -4.69
N HIS A 648 0.67 16.17 -5.20
CA HIS A 648 1.43 17.16 -4.41
C HIS A 648 1.08 18.61 -4.80
N GLY A 649 0.21 18.79 -5.80
CA GLY A 649 -0.20 20.09 -6.32
C GLY A 649 0.73 20.62 -7.41
N PHE A 650 0.17 21.42 -8.32
CA PHE A 650 0.83 21.88 -9.55
C PHE A 650 2.19 22.56 -9.33
N LEU A 651 2.31 23.45 -8.33
CA LEU A 651 3.58 24.16 -8.06
C LEU A 651 4.67 23.22 -7.53
N GLY A 652 4.31 22.23 -6.70
CA GLY A 652 5.23 21.20 -6.24
C GLY A 652 5.74 20.37 -7.42
N ALA A 653 4.84 19.89 -8.27
CA ALA A 653 5.19 19.09 -9.44
C ALA A 653 6.13 19.81 -10.43
N VAL A 654 5.95 21.11 -10.65
CA VAL A 654 6.85 21.92 -11.49
C VAL A 654 8.22 22.05 -10.83
N TRP A 655 8.28 22.30 -9.52
CA TRP A 655 9.53 22.40 -8.78
C TRP A 655 10.31 21.08 -8.75
N ASP A 656 9.60 19.97 -8.51
CA ASP A 656 10.15 18.62 -8.52
C ASP A 656 10.70 18.27 -9.89
N PHE A 657 9.95 18.55 -10.97
CA PHE A 657 10.41 18.33 -12.34
C PHE A 657 11.68 19.13 -12.67
N LEU A 658 11.75 20.42 -12.29
CA LEU A 658 12.96 21.23 -12.46
C LEU A 658 14.14 20.65 -11.67
N THR A 659 13.90 20.21 -10.43
CA THR A 659 14.92 19.57 -9.59
C THR A 659 15.44 18.28 -10.22
N MET A 660 14.57 17.44 -10.80
CA MET A 660 14.97 16.24 -11.55
C MET A 660 15.87 16.58 -12.74
N GLN A 661 15.56 17.61 -13.52
CA GLN A 661 16.39 17.99 -14.67
C GLN A 661 17.75 18.55 -14.25
N ILE A 662 17.80 19.36 -13.18
CA ILE A 662 19.07 19.86 -12.61
C ILE A 662 19.95 18.69 -12.11
N GLN A 663 19.34 17.65 -11.56
CA GLN A 663 20.01 16.42 -11.15
C GLN A 663 20.27 15.42 -12.31
N LEU A 664 20.14 15.85 -13.57
CA LEU A 664 20.44 15.07 -14.79
C LEU A 664 19.59 13.79 -14.97
N ALA A 665 18.37 13.75 -14.43
CA ALA A 665 17.47 12.59 -14.53
C ALA A 665 17.24 12.11 -15.99
N SER A 666 17.16 13.04 -16.94
CA SER A 666 16.96 12.76 -18.36
C SER A 666 18.15 12.05 -19.01
N VAL A 667 19.39 12.43 -18.65
CA VAL A 667 20.61 11.73 -19.09
C VAL A 667 20.64 10.32 -18.49
N PHE A 668 20.30 10.21 -17.21
CA PHE A 668 20.30 8.95 -16.48
C PHE A 668 19.30 7.92 -17.05
N LEU A 669 18.04 8.34 -17.26
CA LEU A 669 16.99 7.54 -17.89
C LEU A 669 17.40 7.07 -19.30
N HIS A 670 18.16 7.88 -20.02
CA HIS A 670 18.62 7.54 -21.37
C HIS A 670 19.72 6.47 -21.35
N LEU A 671 20.67 6.54 -20.41
CA LEU A 671 21.72 5.53 -20.21
C LEU A 671 21.16 4.18 -19.77
N LEU A 672 20.11 4.16 -18.92
CA LEU A 672 19.46 2.93 -18.51
C LEU A 672 18.68 2.23 -19.63
N ARG A 673 17.98 3.00 -20.48
CA ARG A 673 17.11 2.45 -21.53
C ARG A 673 17.81 2.24 -22.89
N GLY A 674 19.10 2.60 -22.97
CA GLY A 674 19.91 2.49 -24.19
C GLY A 674 20.80 1.24 -24.28
N ASN A 675 20.83 0.41 -23.23
CA ASN A 675 21.59 -0.84 -23.14
C ASN A 675 20.69 -2.06 -23.33
#